data_AF-A0A221KDR0-F1
#
_entry.id   AF-A0A221KDR0-F1
#
_cell.length_a   1.000
_cell.length_b   1.000
_cell.length_c   1.000
_cell.angle_alpha   90.00
_cell.angle_beta   90.00
_cell.angle_gamma   90.00
#
_symmetry.space_group_name_H-M   'P 1'
#
loop_
_entity.id
_entity.type
_entity.pdbx_description
1 polymer ?
#
loop_
_entity_poly.entity_id
_entity_poly.type
_entity_poly.pdbx_seq_one_letter_code
_entity_poly.pdbx_strand_id
1 'polypeptide(L)'
;MLFTGGQRVITLRFQGSELAGSQTALNFPLSINVERMLPVMGHADAMRGLFITGWALDPENPTAPVTVELMSDGQTVARSTANKFRADLAKLQFAEGYCAYTLRLPPEVFDGKTHKLTVRETITGTTLAGPEITLPDLVIEGKIEGLNGAGFTGWLHVQGKEARHALDLWIDNELASSGEAASPREHNAPGQRFFLGVPDRFLDGRPHEVSVTLRKHPGRVVDVGVFMLLNQLTPSDALQRYAGTRYLRSYLSPLGPQRYESLRRGLSRLSDAALSADSPEAIAELKQAVLNMALGQEQVIRGFTGPLQTYDPIVFPAWDSPKVSIVIPVHNKFATTYTCLASLAAAQCRASYEVIVVDDGSSDETEDIQTIVQNITVVRHEVAQGFVGASNAGGEAARGEYVVMLNNDTEVMSGWLDELLDPFERFDNVGMTGAKLIYPSGDLQEAGGLVWGNGQPWNIGRNGNPAEPRYNYVRQVDYLSGACVMLPVPLWKELKGFDTYYAPAYYEDTDLAFRVRAKGFKTVYTPFCEVVHYEGVSNGTSTSGSGLKRFQAINRPKFLRRWAEAYQHNGVNGHDKPHLLQDRGVRFRALVLDAQTLTPDQDAGSYAALQEIRILQSLGCKVTFVPSNVAFMGGYTEQLQRMGVETLYAPFCYSMAEVIEKRGSEFDFFYIARYGVAEQVVDKIRSLYPEAKIILNIHDLHFLRELREAIHDQDGQKMGRALQTRESELKVISKVDLALSYSEVEQAVITSHSTATNATPTGACPWVVETAQDIPPFEARQGIAFLGGFGHRPNIEAVEWFVREVMPLLRERLPGVPFLIYGSKAPERFKKLEGEDIILKGFVKTTDEVYDTARVFVAPLLTGAGLKGKVIGAFSRGIPTVMTPTAAEGTGARHGDQAMICAEPAQWAEHIAEIYESQERWEAMSAACRRLTQDQYSFDHGREVLADALRQIGIFPPAKPQSLWPRLLDGSPVETINKAVK
;
A
#
# COMPACT_ATOMS: atom_id res chain seq x y z
N MET A 1 -2.07 -19.47 -29.18
CA MET A 1 -3.30 -20.20 -29.58
C MET A 1 -3.48 -20.04 -31.07
N LEU A 2 -3.63 -21.13 -31.83
CA LEU A 2 -4.12 -21.11 -33.21
C LEU A 2 -5.55 -21.65 -33.19
N PHE A 3 -6.46 -20.92 -33.83
CA PHE A 3 -7.89 -21.22 -33.85
C PHE A 3 -8.28 -21.76 -35.21
N THR A 4 -8.82 -22.98 -35.25
CA THR A 4 -9.55 -23.51 -36.41
C THR A 4 -10.71 -24.40 -35.94
N GLY A 5 -11.91 -24.10 -36.44
CA GLY A 5 -13.00 -25.05 -36.71
C GLY A 5 -13.62 -25.81 -35.53
N GLY A 6 -14.70 -25.27 -34.97
CA GLY A 6 -15.92 -26.05 -34.70
C GLY A 6 -15.87 -27.24 -33.74
N GLN A 7 -15.21 -27.14 -32.58
CA GLN A 7 -15.60 -27.80 -31.30
C GLN A 7 -14.55 -27.42 -30.24
N ARG A 8 -14.99 -26.90 -29.07
CA ARG A 8 -14.09 -26.43 -28.00
C ARG A 8 -13.83 -27.54 -26.99
N VAL A 9 -12.68 -28.22 -27.10
CA VAL A 9 -12.07 -29.00 -26.03
C VAL A 9 -10.79 -28.28 -25.60
N ILE A 10 -10.66 -27.95 -24.32
CA ILE A 10 -9.42 -27.42 -23.75
C ILE A 10 -8.59 -28.63 -23.29
N THR A 11 -7.52 -28.95 -24.02
CA THR A 11 -6.56 -29.99 -23.62
C THR A 11 -5.33 -29.31 -23.02
N LEU A 12 -5.10 -29.50 -21.71
CA LEU A 12 -3.86 -29.11 -21.04
C LEU A 12 -2.85 -30.26 -21.13
N ARG A 13 -1.63 -29.98 -21.59
CA ARG A 13 -0.51 -30.95 -21.61
C ARG A 13 0.59 -30.47 -20.67
N PHE A 14 1.05 -31.35 -19.78
CA PHE A 14 2.21 -31.13 -18.91
C PHE A 14 3.26 -32.22 -19.18
N GLN A 15 4.52 -31.80 -19.43
CA GLN A 15 5.67 -32.69 -19.67
C GLN A 15 5.42 -33.84 -20.67
N GLY A 16 4.81 -33.52 -21.81
CA GLY A 16 4.66 -34.49 -22.91
C GLY A 16 3.65 -35.61 -22.67
N SER A 17 2.93 -35.61 -21.55
CA SER A 17 1.87 -36.57 -21.24
C SER A 17 0.50 -35.89 -21.33
N GLU A 18 -0.48 -36.53 -21.97
CA GLU A 18 -1.88 -36.15 -21.84
C GLU A 18 -2.38 -36.54 -20.45
N LEU A 19 -2.83 -35.55 -19.66
CA LEU A 19 -3.67 -35.83 -18.51
C LEU A 19 -5.03 -36.29 -19.04
N ALA A 20 -5.29 -37.59 -18.95
CA ALA A 20 -6.63 -38.13 -19.16
C ALA A 20 -7.52 -37.62 -18.03
N GLY A 21 -8.12 -36.45 -18.23
CA GLY A 21 -9.28 -36.04 -17.45
C GLY A 21 -10.38 -37.07 -17.69
N SER A 22 -10.95 -37.60 -16.61
CA SER A 22 -12.07 -38.52 -16.68
C SER A 22 -13.14 -37.98 -17.60
N GLN A 23 -13.40 -38.67 -18.72
CA GLN A 23 -14.68 -38.60 -19.39
C GLN A 23 -15.72 -39.27 -18.49
N THR A 24 -16.05 -38.62 -17.39
CA THR A 24 -17.40 -38.75 -16.87
C THR A 24 -18.15 -37.59 -17.46
N ALA A 25 -18.61 -37.79 -18.70
CA ALA A 25 -19.87 -37.17 -19.08
C ALA A 25 -20.85 -37.50 -17.94
N LEU A 26 -21.41 -36.48 -17.30
CA LEU A 26 -22.63 -36.65 -16.52
C LEU A 26 -23.72 -37.04 -17.52
N ASN A 27 -23.75 -38.32 -17.88
CA ASN A 27 -24.96 -38.96 -18.38
C ASN A 27 -25.90 -39.02 -17.18
N PHE A 28 -26.78 -38.04 -17.08
CA PHE A 28 -27.94 -38.16 -16.22
C PHE A 28 -28.79 -39.33 -16.75
N PRO A 29 -29.11 -40.33 -15.93
CA PRO A 29 -29.92 -41.44 -16.37
C PRO A 29 -31.35 -40.95 -16.65
N LEU A 30 -31.88 -41.45 -17.78
CA LEU A 30 -33.28 -41.71 -18.10
C LEU A 30 -34.33 -40.79 -17.47
N SER A 31 -34.82 -39.88 -18.32
CA SER A 31 -36.24 -39.57 -18.51
C SER A 31 -37.19 -40.20 -17.48
N ILE A 32 -37.61 -39.40 -16.50
CA ILE A 32 -38.89 -39.63 -15.85
C ILE A 32 -39.93 -39.16 -16.86
N ASN A 33 -40.77 -40.08 -17.35
CA ASN A 33 -42.05 -39.70 -17.95
C ASN A 33 -42.88 -39.09 -16.82
N VAL A 34 -42.79 -37.77 -16.66
CA VAL A 34 -43.77 -37.01 -15.90
C VAL A 34 -44.75 -36.49 -16.93
N GLU A 35 -45.95 -37.05 -16.95
CA GLU A 35 -47.10 -36.37 -17.55
C GLU A 35 -47.40 -35.13 -16.68
N ARG A 36 -46.71 -34.01 -16.96
CA ARG A 36 -47.06 -32.71 -16.40
C ARG A 36 -48.31 -32.21 -17.11
N MET A 37 -49.42 -32.04 -16.38
CA MET A 37 -50.66 -31.48 -16.92
C MET A 37 -50.77 -29.95 -16.76
N LEU A 38 -50.03 -29.35 -15.83
CA LEU A 38 -50.04 -27.90 -15.57
C LEU A 38 -48.85 -27.18 -16.23
N PRO A 39 -49.06 -25.97 -16.81
CA PRO A 39 -47.99 -25.17 -17.38
C PRO A 39 -47.05 -24.63 -16.28
N VAL A 40 -45.75 -24.66 -16.56
CA VAL A 40 -44.71 -24.06 -15.71
C VAL A 40 -44.94 -22.55 -15.59
N MET A 41 -44.79 -22.02 -14.37
CA MET A 41 -44.78 -20.57 -14.14
C MET A 41 -43.40 -20.02 -14.41
N GLY A 42 -43.29 -18.97 -15.20
CA GLY A 42 -42.00 -18.35 -15.45
C GLY A 42 -42.10 -17.14 -16.34
N HIS A 43 -41.03 -16.34 -16.30
CA HIS A 43 -40.94 -15.12 -17.07
C HIS A 43 -39.54 -14.97 -17.69
N ALA A 44 -39.48 -14.66 -18.98
CA ALA A 44 -38.28 -14.16 -19.64
C ALA A 44 -38.21 -12.66 -19.41
N ASP A 45 -37.21 -12.17 -18.69
CA ASP A 45 -37.20 -10.78 -18.24
C ASP A 45 -36.70 -9.84 -19.34
N ALA A 46 -35.50 -10.09 -19.84
CA ALA A 46 -34.84 -9.27 -20.85
C ALA A 46 -33.62 -9.98 -21.45
N MET A 47 -33.16 -9.47 -22.60
CA MET A 47 -31.85 -9.79 -23.18
C MET A 47 -30.77 -8.84 -22.63
N ARG A 48 -29.64 -9.39 -22.20
CA ARG A 48 -28.47 -8.69 -21.65
C ARG A 48 -27.20 -9.24 -22.30
N GLY A 49 -26.54 -8.47 -23.16
CA GLY A 49 -25.41 -8.96 -23.95
C GLY A 49 -25.77 -10.23 -24.74
N LEU A 50 -24.89 -11.24 -24.72
CA LEU A 50 -25.18 -12.55 -25.33
C LEU A 50 -26.10 -13.43 -24.48
N PHE A 51 -26.86 -12.90 -23.53
CA PHE A 51 -27.65 -13.71 -22.61
C PHE A 51 -29.11 -13.28 -22.52
N ILE A 52 -30.00 -14.26 -22.36
CA ILE A 52 -31.39 -14.06 -21.96
C ILE A 52 -31.56 -14.58 -20.54
N THR A 53 -32.03 -13.70 -19.65
CA THR A 53 -32.26 -14.03 -18.24
C THR A 53 -33.74 -14.10 -17.96
N GLY A 54 -34.11 -14.95 -17.01
CA GLY A 54 -35.47 -15.06 -16.53
C GLY A 54 -35.55 -16.02 -15.35
N TRP A 55 -36.75 -16.48 -15.06
CA TRP A 55 -37.01 -17.48 -14.05
C TRP A 55 -38.10 -18.44 -14.49
N ALA A 56 -38.02 -19.68 -14.02
CA ALA A 56 -38.99 -20.73 -14.31
C ALA A 56 -39.12 -21.65 -13.10
N LEU A 57 -40.36 -21.99 -12.76
CA LEU A 57 -40.76 -22.69 -11.56
C LEU A 57 -41.85 -23.69 -11.92
N ASP A 58 -41.70 -24.92 -11.46
CA ASP A 58 -42.79 -25.88 -11.46
C ASP A 58 -43.71 -25.62 -10.25
N PRO A 59 -44.98 -25.22 -10.45
CA PRO A 59 -45.93 -25.02 -9.34
C PRO A 59 -46.24 -26.31 -8.57
N GLU A 60 -46.11 -27.49 -9.19
CA GLU A 60 -46.34 -28.78 -8.53
C GLU A 60 -45.12 -29.24 -7.72
N ASN A 61 -43.91 -28.77 -8.07
CA ASN A 61 -42.68 -29.05 -7.35
C ASN A 61 -41.71 -27.83 -7.36
N PRO A 62 -41.94 -26.83 -6.49
CA PRO A 62 -41.22 -25.55 -6.51
C PRO A 62 -39.70 -25.67 -6.34
N THR A 63 -39.21 -26.72 -5.71
CA THR A 63 -37.77 -26.95 -5.48
C THR A 63 -37.10 -27.72 -6.63
N ALA A 64 -37.86 -28.27 -7.57
CA ALA A 64 -37.30 -29.00 -8.70
C ALA A 64 -36.78 -28.04 -9.78
N PRO A 65 -35.54 -28.23 -10.27
CA PRO A 65 -34.99 -27.39 -11.31
C PRO A 65 -35.74 -27.56 -12.63
N VAL A 66 -36.15 -26.44 -13.24
CA VAL A 66 -36.84 -26.44 -14.54
C VAL A 66 -35.83 -26.22 -15.66
N THR A 67 -35.87 -27.05 -16.71
CA THR A 67 -35.04 -26.85 -17.90
C THR A 67 -35.78 -25.99 -18.92
N VAL A 68 -35.12 -24.95 -19.40
CA VAL A 68 -35.64 -24.02 -20.40
C VAL A 68 -34.78 -24.03 -21.66
N GLU A 69 -35.43 -23.80 -22.79
CA GLU A 69 -34.85 -23.68 -24.12
C GLU A 69 -35.05 -22.27 -24.64
N LEU A 70 -34.01 -21.72 -25.25
CA LEU A 70 -34.11 -20.55 -26.09
C LEU A 70 -34.45 -21.01 -27.52
N MET A 71 -35.51 -20.44 -28.07
CA MET A 71 -35.95 -20.65 -29.45
C MET A 71 -35.58 -19.42 -30.28
N SER A 72 -35.04 -19.63 -31.48
CA SER A 72 -34.86 -18.61 -32.53
C SER A 72 -35.62 -19.04 -33.77
N ASP A 73 -36.60 -18.26 -34.20
CA ASP A 73 -37.47 -18.56 -35.35
C ASP A 73 -38.06 -19.99 -35.33
N GLY A 74 -38.36 -20.50 -34.12
CA GLY A 74 -38.91 -21.83 -33.92
C GLY A 74 -37.90 -22.98 -33.80
N GLN A 75 -36.59 -22.71 -33.86
CA GLN A 75 -35.54 -23.71 -33.62
C GLN A 75 -34.86 -23.51 -32.25
N THR A 76 -34.58 -24.60 -31.54
CA THR A 76 -33.86 -24.55 -30.26
C THR A 76 -32.39 -24.19 -30.51
N VAL A 77 -31.93 -23.10 -29.90
CA VAL A 77 -30.57 -22.57 -30.07
C VAL A 77 -29.73 -22.60 -28.79
N ALA A 78 -30.36 -22.66 -27.61
CA ALA A 78 -29.66 -22.84 -26.34
C ALA A 78 -30.56 -23.54 -25.30
N ARG A 79 -29.93 -24.15 -24.29
CA ARG A 79 -30.63 -24.74 -23.13
C ARG A 79 -29.97 -24.30 -21.83
N SER A 80 -30.75 -24.17 -20.77
CA SER A 80 -30.26 -23.85 -19.43
C SER A 80 -31.22 -24.38 -18.37
N THR A 81 -30.72 -24.51 -17.15
CA THR A 81 -31.51 -24.96 -16.01
C THR A 81 -31.76 -23.78 -15.07
N ALA A 82 -33.01 -23.63 -14.64
CA ALA A 82 -33.46 -22.61 -13.72
C ALA A 82 -33.15 -23.01 -12.27
N ASN A 83 -31.88 -22.87 -11.87
CA ASN A 83 -31.39 -23.24 -10.55
C ASN A 83 -30.51 -22.16 -9.90
N LYS A 84 -30.47 -20.95 -10.47
CA LYS A 84 -29.70 -19.84 -9.93
C LYS A 84 -30.50 -19.07 -8.89
N PHE A 85 -29.80 -18.55 -7.88
CA PHE A 85 -30.41 -17.75 -6.82
C PHE A 85 -30.80 -16.34 -7.29
N ARG A 86 -31.97 -15.88 -6.88
CA ARG A 86 -32.48 -14.52 -7.04
C ARG A 86 -33.20 -14.05 -5.78
N ALA A 87 -32.68 -12.97 -5.20
CA ALA A 87 -33.13 -12.45 -3.91
C ALA A 87 -34.57 -11.89 -3.92
N ASP A 88 -35.04 -11.38 -5.06
CA ASP A 88 -36.41 -10.89 -5.24
C ASP A 88 -37.43 -12.06 -5.26
N LEU A 89 -37.09 -13.17 -5.92
CA LEU A 89 -37.91 -14.38 -5.95
C LEU A 89 -37.91 -15.10 -4.60
N ALA A 90 -36.79 -15.07 -3.87
CA ALA A 90 -36.71 -15.58 -2.50
C ALA A 90 -37.66 -14.82 -1.54
N LYS A 91 -37.78 -13.50 -1.68
CA LYS A 91 -38.71 -12.66 -0.89
C LYS A 91 -40.18 -12.98 -1.16
N LEU A 92 -40.50 -13.44 -2.37
CA LEU A 92 -41.82 -13.89 -2.77
C LEU A 92 -42.09 -15.37 -2.41
N GLN A 93 -41.15 -16.02 -1.69
CA GLN A 93 -41.21 -17.44 -1.31
C GLN A 93 -41.28 -18.42 -2.50
N PHE A 94 -40.77 -18.03 -3.67
CA PHE A 94 -40.65 -18.92 -4.82
C PHE A 94 -39.33 -19.67 -4.78
N ALA A 95 -39.38 -21.00 -4.63
CA ALA A 95 -38.22 -21.91 -4.68
C ALA A 95 -37.02 -21.51 -3.80
N GLU A 96 -37.27 -20.84 -2.67
CA GLU A 96 -36.20 -20.25 -1.83
C GLU A 96 -35.24 -19.31 -2.60
N GLY A 97 -35.65 -18.83 -3.78
CA GLY A 97 -34.87 -18.01 -4.70
C GLY A 97 -34.13 -18.76 -5.80
N TYR A 98 -34.05 -20.09 -5.79
CA TYR A 98 -33.26 -20.90 -6.74
C TYR A 98 -34.04 -21.34 -7.99
N CYS A 99 -34.70 -20.40 -8.66
CA CYS A 99 -35.50 -20.68 -9.87
C CYS A 99 -35.13 -19.77 -11.06
N ALA A 100 -33.97 -19.12 -11.02
CA ALA A 100 -33.52 -18.25 -12.10
C ALA A 100 -32.67 -19.01 -13.14
N TYR A 101 -32.77 -18.61 -14.41
CA TYR A 101 -31.95 -19.15 -15.50
C TYR A 101 -31.19 -18.06 -16.25
N THR A 102 -30.16 -18.48 -16.97
CA THR A 102 -29.43 -17.66 -17.94
C THR A 102 -29.15 -18.50 -19.18
N LEU A 103 -29.65 -18.06 -20.33
CA LEU A 103 -29.47 -18.71 -21.64
C LEU A 103 -28.49 -17.90 -22.46
N ARG A 104 -27.40 -18.50 -22.95
CA ARG A 104 -26.44 -17.82 -23.85
C ARG A 104 -26.92 -17.93 -25.29
N LEU A 105 -27.03 -16.79 -25.98
CA LEU A 105 -27.25 -16.67 -27.41
C LEU A 105 -26.03 -17.22 -28.15
N PRO A 106 -26.20 -18.21 -29.03
CA PRO A 106 -25.07 -18.75 -29.77
C PRO A 106 -24.72 -17.79 -30.93
N PRO A 107 -23.46 -17.73 -31.40
CA PRO A 107 -23.03 -16.75 -32.41
C PRO A 107 -23.84 -16.77 -33.71
N GLU A 108 -24.46 -17.91 -34.03
CA GLU A 108 -25.20 -18.18 -35.26
C GLU A 108 -26.51 -17.38 -35.36
N VAL A 109 -27.09 -16.91 -34.25
CA VAL A 109 -28.28 -16.05 -34.27
C VAL A 109 -27.95 -14.57 -34.52
N PHE A 110 -26.68 -14.24 -34.72
CA PHE A 110 -26.23 -12.89 -35.05
C PHE A 110 -25.79 -12.80 -36.52
N ASP A 111 -26.61 -13.31 -37.45
CA ASP A 111 -26.31 -13.39 -38.89
C ASP A 111 -26.62 -12.10 -39.69
N GLY A 112 -27.04 -11.04 -38.99
CA GLY A 112 -27.47 -9.77 -39.58
C GLY A 112 -28.96 -9.71 -39.96
N LYS A 113 -29.70 -10.81 -39.82
CA LYS A 113 -31.15 -10.82 -40.06
C LYS A 113 -31.94 -10.62 -38.79
N THR A 114 -33.21 -10.28 -38.98
CA THR A 114 -34.18 -10.19 -37.92
C THR A 114 -34.59 -11.57 -37.43
N HIS A 115 -34.24 -11.90 -36.19
CA HIS A 115 -34.65 -13.15 -35.52
C HIS A 115 -35.62 -12.86 -34.38
N LYS A 116 -36.66 -13.70 -34.25
CA LYS A 116 -37.61 -13.70 -33.14
C LYS A 116 -37.19 -14.72 -32.10
N LEU A 117 -36.91 -14.25 -30.88
CA LEU A 117 -36.48 -15.09 -29.78
C LEU A 117 -37.58 -15.30 -28.74
N THR A 118 -37.80 -16.55 -28.33
CA THR A 118 -38.74 -16.91 -27.26
C THR A 118 -38.12 -17.95 -26.33
N VAL A 119 -38.51 -17.96 -25.05
CA VAL A 119 -38.06 -18.98 -24.09
C VAL A 119 -39.20 -19.94 -23.81
N ARG A 120 -38.90 -21.23 -23.86
CA ARG A 120 -39.88 -22.30 -23.68
C ARG A 120 -39.36 -23.34 -22.70
N GLU A 121 -40.23 -23.93 -21.91
CA GLU A 121 -39.90 -25.09 -21.09
C GLU A 121 -39.84 -26.39 -21.92
N THR A 122 -38.95 -27.31 -21.56
CA THR A 122 -38.61 -28.49 -22.38
C THR A 122 -39.65 -29.61 -22.40
N ILE A 123 -40.49 -29.75 -21.37
CA ILE A 123 -41.36 -30.92 -21.15
C ILE A 123 -42.77 -30.65 -21.66
N THR A 124 -43.42 -29.57 -21.21
CA THR A 124 -44.77 -29.17 -21.62
C THR A 124 -44.76 -28.33 -22.89
N GLY A 125 -43.60 -27.80 -23.28
CA GLY A 125 -43.49 -26.88 -24.41
C GLY A 125 -44.15 -25.52 -24.14
N THR A 126 -44.41 -25.19 -22.87
CA THR A 126 -45.01 -23.90 -22.51
C THR A 126 -44.01 -22.76 -22.76
N THR A 127 -44.39 -21.81 -23.60
CA THR A 127 -43.63 -20.56 -23.78
C THR A 127 -43.80 -19.70 -22.54
N LEU A 128 -42.68 -19.31 -21.92
CA LEU A 128 -42.70 -18.46 -20.74
C LEU A 128 -43.17 -17.05 -21.12
N ALA A 129 -43.91 -16.39 -20.22
CA ALA A 129 -44.34 -15.02 -20.41
C ALA A 129 -43.11 -14.09 -20.50
N GLY A 130 -43.16 -13.05 -21.32
CA GLY A 130 -42.03 -12.14 -21.48
C GLY A 130 -42.10 -11.34 -22.77
N PRO A 131 -41.25 -10.31 -22.93
CA PRO A 131 -41.20 -9.55 -24.17
C PRO A 131 -40.68 -10.46 -25.30
N GLU A 132 -41.29 -10.33 -26.47
CA GLU A 132 -40.74 -10.87 -27.70
C GLU A 132 -39.45 -10.11 -28.04
N ILE A 133 -38.33 -10.81 -28.10
CA ILE A 133 -37.02 -10.19 -28.35
C ILE A 133 -36.71 -10.31 -29.84
N THR A 134 -36.68 -9.17 -30.52
CA THR A 134 -36.32 -9.07 -31.94
C THR A 134 -34.89 -8.55 -32.08
N LEU A 135 -34.02 -9.31 -32.73
CA LEU A 135 -32.66 -8.84 -33.06
C LEU A 135 -32.73 -7.94 -34.31
N PRO A 136 -32.38 -6.64 -34.26
CA PRO A 136 -32.49 -5.75 -35.44
C PRO A 136 -31.35 -5.98 -36.45
N ASP A 137 -31.61 -5.74 -37.74
CA ASP A 137 -30.62 -5.67 -38.82
C ASP A 137 -29.75 -4.40 -38.64
N LEU A 138 -28.62 -4.55 -37.96
CA LEU A 138 -27.68 -3.47 -37.70
C LEU A 138 -26.26 -4.03 -37.82
N VAL A 139 -25.56 -3.66 -38.89
CA VAL A 139 -24.14 -3.99 -39.07
C VAL A 139 -23.33 -3.11 -38.13
N ILE A 140 -22.65 -3.77 -37.19
CA ILE A 140 -21.78 -3.16 -36.19
C ILE A 140 -20.41 -3.78 -36.38
N GLU A 141 -19.43 -2.93 -36.63
CA GLU A 141 -18.02 -3.30 -36.62
C GLU A 141 -17.35 -2.57 -35.46
N GLY A 142 -16.52 -3.25 -34.70
CA GLY A 142 -15.80 -2.61 -33.61
C GLY A 142 -14.79 -3.53 -33.00
N LYS A 143 -13.92 -2.96 -32.16
CA LYS A 143 -12.86 -3.71 -31.51
C LYS A 143 -12.43 -3.02 -30.22
N ILE A 144 -12.18 -3.80 -29.18
CA ILE A 144 -11.37 -3.39 -28.04
C ILE A 144 -9.91 -3.49 -28.48
N GLU A 145 -9.23 -2.35 -28.61
CA GLU A 145 -7.84 -2.32 -29.05
C GLU A 145 -6.87 -2.66 -27.91
N GLY A 146 -7.26 -2.36 -26.66
CA GLY A 146 -6.47 -2.71 -25.50
C GLY A 146 -6.88 -1.95 -24.24
N LEU A 147 -6.13 -2.22 -23.18
CA LEU A 147 -6.20 -1.50 -21.91
C LEU A 147 -5.15 -0.37 -21.94
N ASN A 148 -5.60 0.86 -21.75
CA ASN A 148 -4.75 2.03 -21.57
C ASN A 148 -5.00 2.62 -20.18
N GLY A 149 -4.06 2.41 -19.26
CA GLY A 149 -4.28 2.71 -17.85
C GLY A 149 -5.41 1.84 -17.27
N ALA A 150 -6.43 2.47 -16.70
CA ALA A 150 -7.58 1.83 -16.07
C ALA A 150 -8.77 2.06 -16.98
N GLY A 151 -8.59 1.88 -18.28
CA GLY A 151 -9.68 2.04 -19.23
C GLY A 151 -9.43 1.32 -20.54
N PHE A 152 -10.49 0.80 -21.11
CA PHE A 152 -10.46 0.15 -22.41
C PHE A 152 -10.63 1.18 -23.51
N THR A 153 -9.66 1.18 -24.43
CA THR A 153 -9.76 1.94 -25.67
C THR A 153 -10.20 1.03 -26.80
N GLY A 154 -11.03 1.57 -27.68
CA GLY A 154 -11.43 0.87 -28.88
C GLY A 154 -12.15 1.76 -29.87
N TRP A 155 -12.76 1.13 -30.84
CA TRP A 155 -13.60 1.82 -31.82
C TRP A 155 -14.84 1.03 -32.17
N LEU A 156 -15.83 1.76 -32.68
CA LEU A 156 -17.13 1.27 -33.08
C LEU A 156 -17.57 1.98 -34.36
N HIS A 157 -18.10 1.24 -35.32
CA HIS A 157 -18.79 1.73 -36.49
C HIS A 157 -20.16 1.04 -36.55
N VAL A 158 -21.22 1.85 -36.47
CA VAL A 158 -22.60 1.38 -36.62
C VAL A 158 -23.13 1.96 -37.93
N GLN A 159 -23.73 1.14 -38.79
CA GLN A 159 -24.42 1.64 -39.98
C GLN A 159 -25.59 2.56 -39.60
N GLY A 160 -25.45 3.87 -39.80
CA GLY A 160 -26.44 4.89 -39.45
C GLY A 160 -25.86 6.31 -39.36
N LYS A 161 -26.71 7.33 -39.17
CA LYS A 161 -26.31 8.76 -39.06
C LYS A 161 -26.11 9.25 -37.62
N GLU A 162 -25.99 8.38 -36.62
CA GLU A 162 -25.79 8.83 -35.24
C GLU A 162 -24.36 9.33 -35.00
N ALA A 163 -24.24 10.53 -34.43
CA ALA A 163 -22.96 11.16 -34.13
C ALA A 163 -22.29 10.63 -32.85
N ARG A 164 -23.03 9.88 -32.02
CA ARG A 164 -22.55 9.28 -30.76
C ARG A 164 -23.30 8.00 -30.45
N HIS A 165 -22.61 7.02 -29.88
CA HIS A 165 -23.20 5.76 -29.47
C HIS A 165 -22.91 5.46 -28.01
N ALA A 166 -23.96 5.23 -27.22
CA ALA A 166 -23.82 4.86 -25.80
C ALA A 166 -23.36 3.40 -25.65
N LEU A 167 -22.32 3.20 -24.85
CA LEU A 167 -21.66 1.93 -24.61
C LEU A 167 -21.69 1.56 -23.14
N ASP A 168 -21.72 0.26 -22.88
CA ASP A 168 -21.60 -0.34 -21.55
C ASP A 168 -20.42 -1.32 -21.55
N LEU A 169 -19.52 -1.16 -20.59
CA LEU A 169 -18.41 -2.06 -20.30
C LEU A 169 -18.86 -3.06 -19.24
N TRP A 170 -18.71 -4.34 -19.55
CA TRP A 170 -18.99 -5.44 -18.65
C TRP A 170 -17.69 -6.17 -18.32
N ILE A 171 -17.48 -6.48 -17.05
CA ILE A 171 -16.33 -7.26 -16.56
C ILE A 171 -16.90 -8.41 -15.71
N ASP A 172 -16.57 -9.65 -16.05
CA ASP A 172 -17.06 -10.88 -15.41
C ASP A 172 -18.60 -10.93 -15.24
N ASN A 173 -19.32 -10.43 -16.25
CA ASN A 173 -20.79 -10.31 -16.29
C ASN A 173 -21.39 -9.25 -15.36
N GLU A 174 -20.57 -8.40 -14.73
CA GLU A 174 -21.03 -7.22 -14.01
C GLU A 174 -20.89 -5.97 -14.88
N LEU A 175 -21.88 -5.08 -14.85
CA LEU A 175 -21.77 -3.76 -15.48
C LEU A 175 -20.69 -2.97 -14.73
N ALA A 176 -19.53 -2.83 -15.36
CA ALA A 176 -18.37 -2.17 -14.77
C ALA A 176 -18.44 -0.66 -14.97
N SER A 177 -18.73 -0.21 -16.20
CA SER A 177 -18.83 1.21 -16.50
C SER A 177 -19.68 1.47 -17.74
N SER A 178 -19.96 2.73 -17.98
CA SER A 178 -20.80 3.21 -19.06
C SER A 178 -20.14 4.44 -19.67
N GLY A 179 -20.14 4.55 -20.99
CA GLY A 179 -19.55 5.67 -21.71
C GLY A 179 -20.14 5.84 -23.10
N GLU A 180 -19.43 6.56 -23.96
CA GLU A 180 -19.88 6.83 -25.33
C GLU A 180 -18.71 6.69 -26.32
N ALA A 181 -19.00 6.18 -27.51
CA ALA A 181 -18.16 6.41 -28.68
C ALA A 181 -18.59 7.74 -29.31
N ALA A 182 -17.67 8.70 -29.42
CA ALA A 182 -18.01 10.07 -29.85
C ALA A 182 -16.95 10.74 -30.72
N SER A 183 -15.67 10.36 -30.59
CA SER A 183 -14.58 10.99 -31.35
C SER A 183 -14.34 10.23 -32.66
N PRO A 184 -14.13 10.89 -33.81
CA PRO A 184 -13.83 10.20 -35.06
C PRO A 184 -12.51 9.42 -34.99
N ARG A 185 -12.39 8.32 -35.75
CA ARG A 185 -11.11 7.62 -35.91
C ARG A 185 -10.11 8.43 -36.73
N GLU A 186 -8.81 8.18 -36.50
CA GLU A 186 -7.73 8.82 -37.27
C GLU A 186 -7.82 8.50 -38.77
N HIS A 187 -7.19 9.35 -39.59
CA HIS A 187 -7.03 9.15 -41.04
C HIS A 187 -8.33 8.92 -41.81
N ASN A 188 -9.45 9.49 -41.35
CA ASN A 188 -10.78 9.33 -41.96
C ASN A 188 -11.27 7.87 -42.02
N ALA A 189 -10.78 6.97 -41.17
CA ALA A 189 -11.32 5.62 -41.07
C ALA A 189 -12.77 5.63 -40.57
N PRO A 190 -13.65 4.73 -41.04
CA PRO A 190 -15.04 4.66 -40.59
C PRO A 190 -15.12 4.26 -39.10
N GLY A 191 -15.92 4.99 -38.33
CA GLY A 191 -16.21 4.71 -36.93
C GLY A 191 -15.79 5.80 -35.94
N GLN A 192 -16.15 5.58 -34.68
CA GLN A 192 -15.91 6.45 -33.54
C GLN A 192 -15.08 5.72 -32.48
N ARG A 193 -14.14 6.42 -31.86
CA ARG A 193 -13.33 6.00 -30.72
C ARG A 193 -14.18 6.02 -29.45
N PHE A 194 -13.91 5.06 -28.57
CA PHE A 194 -14.39 5.06 -27.19
C PHE A 194 -13.25 4.86 -26.20
N PHE A 195 -13.46 5.37 -24.99
CA PHE A 195 -12.70 5.05 -23.79
C PHE A 195 -13.69 4.71 -22.68
N LEU A 196 -13.56 3.52 -22.09
CA LEU A 196 -14.43 3.05 -21.02
C LEU A 196 -13.59 2.74 -19.77
N GLY A 197 -13.80 3.48 -18.69
CA GLY A 197 -13.05 3.31 -17.45
C GLY A 197 -13.30 1.96 -16.78
N VAL A 198 -12.27 1.39 -16.17
CA VAL A 198 -12.30 0.18 -15.35
C VAL A 198 -12.36 0.61 -13.89
N PRO A 199 -13.41 0.24 -13.13
CA PRO A 199 -13.48 0.49 -11.70
C PRO A 199 -12.35 -0.19 -10.93
N ASP A 200 -11.87 0.47 -9.87
CA ASP A 200 -10.72 0.03 -9.06
C ASP A 200 -10.84 -1.40 -8.52
N ARG A 201 -12.06 -1.86 -8.24
CA ARG A 201 -12.33 -3.23 -7.76
C ARG A 201 -11.87 -4.32 -8.73
N PHE A 202 -11.79 -4.02 -10.03
CA PHE A 202 -11.35 -4.94 -11.07
C PHE A 202 -9.86 -4.81 -11.41
N LEU A 203 -9.16 -3.82 -10.84
CA LEU A 203 -7.71 -3.64 -11.02
C LEU A 203 -6.96 -4.54 -10.03
N ASP A 204 -7.23 -5.84 -10.05
CA ASP A 204 -6.81 -6.79 -9.00
C ASP A 204 -5.58 -7.65 -9.39
N GLY A 205 -5.07 -7.47 -10.61
CA GLY A 205 -3.94 -8.22 -11.15
C GLY A 205 -4.32 -9.55 -11.80
N ARG A 206 -5.61 -9.81 -12.05
CA ARG A 206 -6.12 -11.10 -12.55
C ARG A 206 -6.69 -11.01 -13.98
N PRO A 207 -6.85 -12.16 -14.65
CA PRO A 207 -7.58 -12.21 -15.92
C PRO A 207 -9.08 -12.03 -15.67
N HIS A 208 -9.69 -11.13 -16.42
CA HIS A 208 -11.14 -10.91 -16.43
C HIS A 208 -11.71 -11.07 -17.84
N GLU A 209 -12.94 -11.60 -17.94
CA GLU A 209 -13.71 -11.54 -19.18
C GLU A 209 -14.31 -10.13 -19.32
N VAL A 210 -13.98 -9.45 -20.41
CA VAL A 210 -14.41 -8.08 -20.69
C VAL A 210 -15.23 -8.07 -21.96
N SER A 211 -16.39 -7.42 -21.93
CA SER A 211 -17.19 -7.15 -23.12
C SER A 211 -17.69 -5.71 -23.15
N VAL A 212 -17.79 -5.16 -24.36
CA VAL A 212 -18.38 -3.84 -24.59
C VAL A 212 -19.65 -4.00 -25.39
N THR A 213 -20.75 -3.40 -24.96
CA THR A 213 -22.06 -3.53 -25.61
C THR A 213 -22.70 -2.18 -25.90
N LEU A 214 -23.57 -2.10 -26.91
CA LEU A 214 -24.38 -0.92 -27.19
C LEU A 214 -25.59 -0.84 -26.26
N ARG A 215 -25.74 0.27 -25.50
CA ARG A 215 -26.84 0.42 -24.53
C ARG A 215 -28.22 0.51 -25.20
N LYS A 216 -28.31 1.26 -26.31
CA LYS A 216 -29.56 1.43 -27.08
C LYS A 216 -29.96 0.19 -27.88
N HIS A 217 -29.05 -0.78 -28.01
CA HIS A 217 -29.25 -2.01 -28.77
C HIS A 217 -28.85 -3.20 -27.89
N PRO A 218 -29.72 -3.60 -26.93
CA PRO A 218 -29.45 -4.70 -26.03
C PRO A 218 -28.95 -5.92 -26.82
N GLY A 219 -27.91 -6.58 -26.33
CA GLY A 219 -27.34 -7.79 -26.92
C GLY A 219 -26.40 -7.64 -28.10
N ARG A 220 -26.18 -6.43 -28.62
CA ARG A 220 -25.12 -6.17 -29.59
C ARG A 220 -23.79 -5.90 -28.88
N VAL A 221 -22.90 -6.88 -29.01
CA VAL A 221 -21.54 -6.83 -28.47
C VAL A 221 -20.62 -6.21 -29.52
N VAL A 222 -19.89 -5.17 -29.12
CA VAL A 222 -18.84 -4.52 -29.91
C VAL A 222 -17.64 -5.44 -30.02
N ASP A 223 -17.18 -5.98 -28.90
CA ASP A 223 -16.08 -6.96 -28.82
C ASP A 223 -16.09 -7.66 -27.45
N VAL A 224 -15.45 -8.84 -27.37
CA VAL A 224 -15.19 -9.59 -26.13
C VAL A 224 -13.75 -10.05 -26.10
N GLY A 225 -13.08 -9.87 -24.95
CA GLY A 225 -11.74 -10.40 -24.74
C GLY A 225 -11.51 -10.80 -23.29
N VAL A 226 -10.45 -11.55 -23.05
CA VAL A 226 -9.94 -11.79 -21.70
C VAL A 226 -8.70 -10.92 -21.51
N PHE A 227 -8.73 -10.05 -20.51
CA PHE A 227 -7.65 -9.11 -20.25
C PHE A 227 -7.13 -9.28 -18.84
N MET A 228 -5.81 -9.18 -18.69
CA MET A 228 -5.18 -9.01 -17.38
C MET A 228 -5.39 -7.57 -16.93
N LEU A 229 -6.17 -7.35 -15.88
CA LEU A 229 -6.39 -6.02 -15.32
C LEU A 229 -5.36 -5.78 -14.22
N LEU A 230 -4.35 -4.96 -14.53
CA LEU A 230 -3.19 -4.78 -13.66
C LEU A 230 -3.57 -4.02 -12.39
N ASN A 231 -3.07 -4.46 -11.23
CA ASN A 231 -3.21 -3.76 -9.94
C ASN A 231 -2.08 -2.77 -9.65
N GLN A 232 -1.03 -2.79 -10.45
CA GLN A 232 0.07 -1.85 -10.41
C GLN A 232 0.56 -1.56 -11.84
N LEU A 233 0.70 -0.28 -12.15
CA LEU A 233 1.26 0.21 -13.42
C LEU A 233 2.48 1.03 -13.07
N THR A 234 3.66 0.51 -13.35
CA THR A 234 4.92 1.19 -13.07
C THR A 234 5.92 0.83 -14.17
N PRO A 235 6.79 1.76 -14.60
CA PRO A 235 7.83 1.46 -15.58
C PRO A 235 8.61 0.18 -15.22
N SER A 236 8.83 -0.69 -16.21
CA SER A 236 9.39 -2.03 -15.95
C SER A 236 10.78 -1.97 -15.32
N ASP A 237 11.58 -0.97 -15.67
CA ASP A 237 12.89 -0.72 -15.08
C ASP A 237 12.77 -0.34 -13.59
N ALA A 238 11.79 0.50 -13.23
CA ALA A 238 11.53 0.85 -11.85
C ALA A 238 11.00 -0.34 -11.04
N LEU A 239 10.11 -1.16 -11.61
CA LEU A 239 9.65 -2.40 -10.96
C LEU A 239 10.80 -3.37 -10.71
N GLN A 240 11.63 -3.64 -11.72
CA GLN A 240 12.79 -4.53 -11.59
C GLN A 240 13.81 -4.02 -10.58
N ARG A 241 14.00 -2.69 -10.50
CA ARG A 241 15.02 -2.08 -9.66
C ARG A 241 14.59 -1.89 -8.21
N TYR A 242 13.35 -1.46 -7.98
CA TYR A 242 12.92 -0.96 -6.67
C TYR A 242 11.84 -1.81 -6.01
N ALA A 243 11.02 -2.49 -6.83
CA ALA A 243 9.87 -3.23 -6.34
C ALA A 243 10.23 -4.66 -5.89
N GLY A 244 11.46 -5.11 -6.18
CA GLY A 244 11.95 -6.42 -5.79
C GLY A 244 11.19 -7.56 -6.50
N THR A 245 11.29 -8.77 -5.95
CA THR A 245 10.67 -9.99 -6.52
C THR A 245 9.22 -10.23 -6.07
N ARG A 246 8.64 -9.31 -5.29
CA ARG A 246 7.25 -9.34 -4.77
C ARG A 246 6.16 -9.41 -5.86
N TYR A 247 6.58 -9.25 -7.12
CA TYR A 247 5.75 -9.13 -8.32
C TYR A 247 5.64 -10.41 -9.14
N LEU A 248 6.09 -11.55 -8.61
CA LEU A 248 6.05 -12.80 -9.36
C LEU A 248 4.61 -13.26 -9.57
N ARG A 249 4.37 -13.60 -10.85
CA ARG A 249 3.08 -13.57 -11.53
C ARG A 249 2.38 -14.92 -11.45
N SER A 250 1.56 -15.15 -10.41
CA SER A 250 0.57 -16.23 -10.42
C SER A 250 -0.81 -15.68 -10.76
N TYR A 251 -1.17 -15.73 -12.04
CA TYR A 251 -2.38 -15.09 -12.57
C TYR A 251 -3.63 -15.97 -12.52
N LEU A 252 -3.50 -17.24 -12.14
CA LEU A 252 -4.59 -18.21 -12.26
C LEU A 252 -5.24 -18.56 -10.91
N SER A 253 -4.63 -18.18 -9.78
CA SER A 253 -5.13 -18.47 -8.44
C SER A 253 -5.29 -17.18 -7.62
N PRO A 254 -6.46 -16.92 -7.00
CA PRO A 254 -6.70 -15.71 -6.21
C PRO A 254 -5.67 -15.41 -5.11
N LEU A 255 -5.16 -16.45 -4.45
CA LEU A 255 -4.18 -16.37 -3.35
C LEU A 255 -2.75 -16.76 -3.78
N GLY A 256 -2.56 -17.09 -5.06
CA GLY A 256 -1.29 -17.55 -5.61
C GLY A 256 -0.13 -16.56 -5.35
N PRO A 257 -0.31 -15.25 -5.60
CA PRO A 257 0.72 -14.25 -5.33
C PRO A 257 1.13 -14.19 -3.85
N GLN A 258 0.17 -14.18 -2.91
CA GLN A 258 0.44 -14.10 -1.47
C GLN A 258 1.20 -15.34 -0.99
N ARG A 259 0.77 -16.54 -1.39
CA ARG A 259 1.44 -17.81 -1.02
C ARG A 259 2.85 -17.90 -1.59
N TYR A 260 3.04 -17.49 -2.84
CA TYR A 260 4.37 -17.45 -3.45
C TYR A 260 5.31 -16.49 -2.72
N GLU A 261 4.85 -15.28 -2.42
CA GLU A 261 5.66 -14.31 -1.69
C GLU A 261 5.95 -14.77 -0.26
N SER A 262 4.99 -15.41 0.41
CA SER A 262 5.16 -16.05 1.70
C SER A 262 6.26 -17.11 1.67
N LEU A 263 6.27 -18.00 0.66
CA LEU A 263 7.31 -19.00 0.47
C LEU A 263 8.68 -18.35 0.23
N ARG A 264 8.75 -17.37 -0.68
CA ARG A 264 10.00 -16.67 -1.02
C ARG A 264 10.62 -15.98 0.21
N ARG A 265 9.80 -15.28 1.01
CA ARG A 265 10.22 -14.66 2.27
C ARG A 265 10.71 -15.69 3.27
N GLY A 266 10.00 -16.80 3.38
CA GLY A 266 10.39 -17.93 4.22
C GLY A 266 11.77 -18.45 3.85
N LEU A 267 12.00 -18.74 2.58
CA LEU A 267 13.30 -19.22 2.07
C LEU A 267 14.43 -18.21 2.32
N SER A 268 14.18 -16.92 2.11
CA SER A 268 15.16 -15.86 2.38
C SER A 268 15.57 -15.85 3.85
N ARG A 269 14.61 -15.95 4.77
CA ARG A 269 14.87 -15.95 6.22
C ARG A 269 15.61 -17.20 6.66
N LEU A 270 15.24 -18.36 6.13
CA LEU A 270 15.98 -19.60 6.37
C LEU A 270 17.42 -19.49 5.86
N SER A 271 17.63 -18.83 4.71
CA SER A 271 18.97 -18.57 4.20
C SER A 271 19.78 -17.68 5.15
N ASP A 272 19.19 -16.60 5.67
CA ASP A 272 19.86 -15.71 6.63
C ASP A 272 20.19 -16.43 7.95
N ALA A 273 19.24 -17.23 8.45
CA ALA A 273 19.45 -18.08 9.62
C ALA A 273 20.56 -19.13 9.38
N ALA A 274 20.61 -19.73 8.18
CA ALA A 274 21.64 -20.69 7.81
C ALA A 274 23.04 -20.06 7.77
N LEU A 275 23.16 -18.81 7.32
CA LEU A 275 24.43 -18.08 7.30
C LEU A 275 24.94 -17.71 8.70
N SER A 276 24.03 -17.63 9.68
CA SER A 276 24.34 -17.26 11.07
C SER A 276 24.38 -18.45 12.03
N ALA A 277 23.93 -19.64 11.61
CA ALA A 277 23.92 -20.83 12.43
C ALA A 277 25.35 -21.35 12.70
N ASP A 278 25.79 -21.23 13.96
CA ASP A 278 27.13 -21.60 14.43
C ASP A 278 27.14 -22.71 15.49
N SER A 279 25.96 -23.19 15.91
CA SER A 279 25.77 -24.24 16.92
C SER A 279 24.97 -25.44 16.38
N PRO A 280 25.18 -26.66 16.93
CA PRO A 280 24.37 -27.83 16.60
C PRO A 280 22.87 -27.61 16.83
N GLU A 281 22.51 -26.85 17.87
CA GLU A 281 21.15 -26.50 18.22
C GLU A 281 20.52 -25.61 17.12
N ALA A 282 21.21 -24.55 16.69
CA ALA A 282 20.74 -23.67 15.61
C ALA A 282 20.58 -24.44 14.28
N ILE A 283 21.46 -25.40 13.99
CA ILE A 283 21.36 -26.26 12.81
C ILE A 283 20.14 -27.20 12.90
N ALA A 284 19.86 -27.74 14.08
CA ALA A 284 18.69 -28.61 14.31
C ALA A 284 17.38 -27.82 14.16
N GLU A 285 17.31 -26.60 14.70
CA GLU A 285 16.19 -25.68 14.53
C GLU A 285 15.96 -25.34 13.05
N LEU A 286 17.02 -25.00 12.32
CA LEU A 286 16.95 -24.73 10.89
C LEU A 286 16.40 -25.94 10.12
N LYS A 287 16.89 -27.15 10.42
CA LYS A 287 16.39 -28.39 9.80
C LYS A 287 14.90 -28.57 10.06
N GLN A 288 14.44 -28.34 11.29
CA GLN A 288 13.02 -28.45 11.63
C GLN A 288 12.19 -27.37 10.92
N ALA A 289 12.68 -26.14 10.82
CA ALA A 289 12.01 -25.06 10.13
C ALA A 289 11.84 -25.33 8.62
N VAL A 290 12.86 -25.94 7.98
CA VAL A 290 12.78 -26.40 6.58
C VAL A 290 11.72 -27.50 6.41
N LEU A 291 11.68 -28.48 7.32
CA LEU A 291 10.68 -29.55 7.28
C LEU A 291 9.27 -29.01 7.46
N ASN A 292 9.05 -28.14 8.46
CA ASN A 292 7.77 -27.50 8.72
C ASN A 292 7.31 -26.66 7.53
N MET A 293 8.23 -25.95 6.87
CA MET A 293 7.91 -25.20 5.66
C MET A 293 7.45 -26.11 4.52
N ALA A 294 8.19 -27.20 4.24
CA ALA A 294 7.84 -28.12 3.17
C ALA A 294 6.48 -28.79 3.42
N LEU A 295 6.27 -29.33 4.62
CA LEU A 295 5.03 -30.00 5.01
C LEU A 295 3.87 -29.01 5.07
N GLY A 296 4.04 -27.88 5.75
CA GLY A 296 2.98 -26.89 5.92
C GLY A 296 2.50 -26.33 4.58
N GLN A 297 3.40 -26.06 3.64
CA GLN A 297 3.04 -25.60 2.29
C GLN A 297 2.21 -26.65 1.53
N GLU A 298 2.62 -27.91 1.56
CA GLU A 298 1.86 -29.00 0.93
C GLU A 298 0.44 -29.09 1.52
N GLN A 299 0.32 -29.00 2.85
CA GLN A 299 -0.97 -29.11 3.52
C GLN A 299 -1.89 -27.91 3.25
N VAL A 300 -1.36 -26.69 3.20
CA VAL A 300 -2.11 -25.49 2.81
C VAL A 300 -2.63 -25.60 1.37
N ILE A 301 -1.85 -26.17 0.46
CA ILE A 301 -2.27 -26.42 -0.94
C ILE A 301 -3.36 -27.49 -0.98
N ARG A 302 -3.16 -28.63 -0.31
CA ARG A 302 -4.14 -29.72 -0.28
C ARG A 302 -5.47 -29.25 0.31
N GLY A 303 -5.43 -28.54 1.44
CA GLY A 303 -6.61 -27.96 2.10
C GLY A 303 -7.38 -26.97 1.23
N PHE A 304 -6.71 -26.28 0.32
CA PHE A 304 -7.36 -25.42 -0.67
C PHE A 304 -8.09 -26.22 -1.76
N THR A 305 -7.54 -27.36 -2.18
CA THR A 305 -8.17 -28.20 -3.23
C THR A 305 -9.34 -29.05 -2.72
N GLY A 306 -9.45 -29.23 -1.40
CA GLY A 306 -10.55 -29.95 -0.77
C GLY A 306 -10.26 -30.25 0.70
N PRO A 307 -11.22 -30.87 1.42
CA PRO A 307 -11.02 -31.24 2.82
C PRO A 307 -9.83 -32.19 2.96
N LEU A 308 -8.95 -31.89 3.92
CA LEU A 308 -7.84 -32.78 4.25
C LEU A 308 -8.39 -34.10 4.79
N GLN A 309 -7.83 -35.21 4.28
CA GLN A 309 -8.14 -36.56 4.75
C GLN A 309 -6.98 -37.20 5.52
N THR A 310 -5.78 -36.63 5.39
CA THR A 310 -4.57 -37.10 6.08
C THR A 310 -3.79 -35.91 6.64
N TYR A 311 -3.25 -36.10 7.83
CA TYR A 311 -2.57 -35.07 8.61
C TYR A 311 -1.15 -35.55 8.93
N ASP A 312 -0.14 -34.80 8.49
CA ASP A 312 1.25 -35.10 8.78
C ASP A 312 1.65 -34.48 10.13
N PRO A 313 2.62 -35.06 10.87
CA PRO A 313 3.07 -34.46 12.12
C PRO A 313 3.69 -33.08 11.93
N ILE A 314 3.28 -32.12 12.77
CA ILE A 314 3.85 -30.76 12.83
C ILE A 314 4.60 -30.62 14.16
N VAL A 315 5.81 -30.08 14.14
CA VAL A 315 6.60 -29.84 15.36
C VAL A 315 7.02 -28.38 15.42
N PHE A 316 6.42 -27.60 16.32
CA PHE A 316 6.81 -26.21 16.52
C PHE A 316 8.15 -26.08 17.26
N PRO A 317 8.91 -25.00 17.06
CA PRO A 317 10.07 -24.70 17.91
C PRO A 317 9.61 -24.42 19.35
N ALA A 318 10.36 -24.94 20.32
CA ALA A 318 10.10 -24.69 21.74
C ALA A 318 10.97 -23.51 22.21
N TRP A 319 10.33 -22.50 22.81
CA TRP A 319 11.00 -21.32 23.33
C TRP A 319 10.74 -21.16 24.82
N ASP A 320 11.80 -21.04 25.61
CA ASP A 320 11.70 -20.81 27.05
C ASP A 320 11.09 -19.43 27.38
N SER A 321 11.39 -18.43 26.54
CA SER A 321 10.89 -17.06 26.66
C SER A 321 10.39 -16.57 25.30
N PRO A 322 9.17 -16.95 24.88
CA PRO A 322 8.61 -16.51 23.60
C PRO A 322 8.32 -15.01 23.64
N LYS A 323 8.55 -14.30 22.54
CA LYS A 323 8.14 -12.89 22.40
C LYS A 323 6.62 -12.77 22.31
N VAL A 324 5.98 -13.72 21.61
CA VAL A 324 4.54 -13.72 21.32
C VAL A 324 3.89 -15.05 21.73
N SER A 325 2.73 -15.00 22.38
CA SER A 325 1.85 -16.17 22.56
C SER A 325 0.69 -16.11 21.57
N ILE A 326 0.57 -17.10 20.69
CA ILE A 326 -0.53 -17.22 19.73
C ILE A 326 -1.62 -18.08 20.36
N VAL A 327 -2.80 -17.50 20.58
CA VAL A 327 -3.97 -18.16 21.15
C VAL A 327 -4.97 -18.48 20.05
N ILE A 328 -5.31 -19.77 19.91
CA ILE A 328 -6.24 -20.28 18.90
C ILE A 328 -7.40 -20.98 19.61
N PRO A 329 -8.56 -20.33 19.76
CA PRO A 329 -9.76 -20.98 20.28
C PRO A 329 -10.35 -21.94 19.23
N VAL A 330 -10.71 -23.14 19.65
CA VAL A 330 -11.17 -24.23 18.79
C VAL A 330 -12.40 -24.90 19.39
N HIS A 331 -13.36 -25.24 18.54
CA HIS A 331 -14.48 -26.12 18.89
C HIS A 331 -14.83 -26.96 17.67
N ASN A 332 -14.40 -28.23 17.67
CA ASN A 332 -14.42 -29.14 16.53
C ASN A 332 -13.69 -28.56 15.29
N LYS A 333 -13.97 -29.14 14.12
CA LYS A 333 -13.42 -28.78 12.80
C LYS A 333 -11.90 -28.93 12.77
N PHE A 334 -11.41 -30.07 13.25
CA PHE A 334 -9.98 -30.38 13.29
C PHE A 334 -9.25 -30.08 11.97
N ALA A 335 -9.82 -30.44 10.81
CA ALA A 335 -9.21 -30.15 9.49
C ALA A 335 -8.94 -28.65 9.25
N THR A 336 -9.85 -27.79 9.69
CA THR A 336 -9.71 -26.33 9.59
C THR A 336 -8.60 -25.84 10.53
N THR A 337 -8.66 -26.25 11.80
CA THR A 337 -7.63 -25.94 12.81
C THR A 337 -6.24 -26.40 12.37
N TYR A 338 -6.13 -27.62 11.84
CA TYR A 338 -4.89 -28.17 11.32
C TYR A 338 -4.33 -27.35 10.15
N THR A 339 -5.20 -26.86 9.24
CA THR A 339 -4.77 -25.99 8.14
C THR A 339 -4.20 -24.66 8.67
N CYS A 340 -4.82 -24.08 9.70
CA CYS A 340 -4.28 -22.90 10.38
C CYS A 340 -2.90 -23.19 11.00
N LEU A 341 -2.76 -24.28 11.75
CA LEU A 341 -1.49 -24.71 12.35
C LEU A 341 -0.40 -25.00 11.30
N ALA A 342 -0.77 -25.63 10.17
CA ALA A 342 0.13 -25.86 9.04
C ALA A 342 0.62 -24.54 8.43
N SER A 343 -0.26 -23.54 8.31
CA SER A 343 0.13 -22.20 7.83
C SER A 343 1.08 -21.50 8.81
N LEU A 344 0.85 -21.62 10.12
CA LEU A 344 1.76 -21.10 11.15
C LEU A 344 3.15 -21.76 11.06
N ALA A 345 3.20 -23.08 10.92
CA ALA A 345 4.45 -23.83 10.79
C ALA A 345 5.22 -23.47 9.51
N ALA A 346 4.51 -23.15 8.42
CA ALA A 346 5.10 -22.72 7.17
C ALA A 346 5.58 -21.26 7.17
N ALA A 347 4.91 -20.39 7.93
CA ALA A 347 5.13 -18.95 7.95
C ALA A 347 6.31 -18.56 8.86
N GLN A 348 7.49 -18.37 8.26
CA GLN A 348 8.71 -17.99 9.01
C GLN A 348 8.62 -16.54 9.55
N CYS A 349 8.94 -16.37 10.83
CA CYS A 349 8.94 -15.09 11.55
C CYS A 349 10.30 -14.87 12.26
N ARG A 350 10.66 -13.62 12.61
CA ARG A 350 11.87 -13.35 13.43
C ARG A 350 11.53 -13.43 14.92
N ALA A 351 10.34 -12.97 15.30
CA ALA A 351 9.84 -13.09 16.65
C ALA A 351 9.73 -14.56 17.07
N SER A 352 10.27 -14.90 18.24
CA SER A 352 10.01 -16.18 18.90
C SER A 352 8.56 -16.24 19.36
N TYR A 353 7.94 -17.41 19.28
CA TYR A 353 6.53 -17.55 19.62
C TYR A 353 6.19 -18.92 20.21
N GLU A 354 5.11 -18.97 20.97
CA GLU A 354 4.46 -20.22 21.36
C GLU A 354 3.05 -20.31 20.77
N VAL A 355 2.53 -21.54 20.65
CA VAL A 355 1.17 -21.80 20.18
C VAL A 355 0.35 -22.41 21.32
N ILE A 356 -0.78 -21.77 21.62
CA ILE A 356 -1.73 -22.17 22.64
C ILE A 356 -3.05 -22.48 21.93
N VAL A 357 -3.41 -23.75 21.87
CA VAL A 357 -4.71 -24.20 21.37
C VAL A 357 -5.66 -24.31 22.54
N VAL A 358 -6.80 -23.61 22.47
CA VAL A 358 -7.84 -23.71 23.50
C VAL A 358 -8.99 -24.53 22.96
N ASP A 359 -9.06 -25.79 23.36
CA ASP A 359 -10.11 -26.72 23.00
C ASP A 359 -11.34 -26.50 23.89
N ASP A 360 -12.38 -25.88 23.31
CA ASP A 360 -13.61 -25.49 23.98
C ASP A 360 -14.65 -26.62 23.97
N GLY A 361 -14.24 -27.81 24.41
CA GLY A 361 -15.09 -29.00 24.49
C GLY A 361 -15.40 -29.64 23.14
N SER A 362 -14.38 -29.86 22.31
CA SER A 362 -14.51 -30.60 21.04
C SER A 362 -14.78 -32.10 21.28
N SER A 363 -15.33 -32.77 20.27
CA SER A 363 -15.60 -34.20 20.25
C SER A 363 -15.14 -34.87 18.94
N ASP A 364 -14.27 -34.18 18.19
CA ASP A 364 -13.64 -34.67 16.97
C ASP A 364 -12.13 -34.90 17.20
N GLU A 365 -11.34 -35.04 16.13
CA GLU A 365 -9.90 -35.31 16.22
C GLU A 365 -9.09 -34.23 16.97
N THR A 366 -9.71 -33.09 17.33
CA THR A 366 -9.12 -32.07 18.22
C THR A 366 -8.81 -32.62 19.62
N GLU A 367 -9.53 -33.65 20.09
CA GLU A 367 -9.22 -34.33 21.36
C GLU A 367 -7.79 -34.89 21.37
N ASP A 368 -7.30 -35.37 20.23
CA ASP A 368 -5.98 -35.97 20.08
C ASP A 368 -4.97 -35.05 19.40
N ILE A 369 -5.22 -33.73 19.33
CA ILE A 369 -4.37 -32.78 18.59
C ILE A 369 -2.87 -32.86 18.92
N GLN A 370 -2.52 -33.18 20.18
CA GLN A 370 -1.13 -33.29 20.64
C GLN A 370 -0.40 -34.52 20.07
N THR A 371 -1.11 -35.52 19.55
CA THR A 371 -0.49 -36.68 18.88
C THR A 371 -0.01 -36.33 17.48
N ILE A 372 -0.59 -35.29 16.86
CA ILE A 372 -0.28 -34.83 15.51
C ILE A 372 0.58 -33.55 15.54
N VAL A 373 0.34 -32.67 16.51
CA VAL A 373 1.01 -31.36 16.62
C VAL A 373 1.77 -31.29 17.94
N GLN A 374 3.11 -31.22 17.86
CA GLN A 374 4.01 -31.21 19.01
C GLN A 374 4.48 -29.80 19.35
N ASN A 375 4.95 -29.63 20.60
CA ASN A 375 5.44 -28.36 21.17
C ASN A 375 4.37 -27.25 21.16
N ILE A 376 3.12 -27.63 21.42
CA ILE A 376 2.00 -26.71 21.66
C ILE A 376 1.49 -26.85 23.08
N THR A 377 0.92 -25.78 23.61
CA THR A 377 0.14 -25.82 24.85
C THR A 377 -1.32 -26.04 24.49
N VAL A 378 -1.99 -27.00 25.15
CA VAL A 378 -3.43 -27.23 24.97
C VAL A 378 -4.16 -26.95 26.28
N VAL A 379 -5.09 -26.00 26.24
CA VAL A 379 -6.00 -25.69 27.34
C VAL A 379 -7.35 -26.29 27.00
N ARG A 380 -7.88 -27.18 27.83
CA ARG A 380 -9.15 -27.88 27.56
C ARG A 380 -10.25 -27.43 28.50
N HIS A 381 -11.44 -27.21 27.93
CA HIS A 381 -12.66 -27.04 28.69
C HIS A 381 -13.49 -28.32 28.66
N GLU A 382 -14.01 -28.73 29.82
CA GLU A 382 -14.98 -29.83 29.90
C GLU A 382 -16.32 -29.47 29.25
N VAL A 383 -16.68 -28.19 29.26
CA VAL A 383 -17.93 -27.64 28.70
C VAL A 383 -17.61 -26.40 27.90
N ALA A 384 -18.14 -26.31 26.68
CA ALA A 384 -17.96 -25.16 25.79
C ALA A 384 -18.38 -23.84 26.46
N GLN A 385 -17.45 -22.89 26.54
CA GLN A 385 -17.62 -21.56 27.11
C GLN A 385 -17.73 -20.46 26.03
N GLY A 386 -17.65 -20.86 24.76
CA GLY A 386 -17.70 -19.98 23.61
C GLY A 386 -16.39 -19.24 23.37
N PHE A 387 -16.35 -18.49 22.27
CA PHE A 387 -15.16 -17.75 21.81
C PHE A 387 -14.55 -16.87 22.91
N VAL A 388 -15.38 -16.12 23.64
CA VAL A 388 -14.92 -15.25 24.74
C VAL A 388 -14.22 -16.05 25.85
N GLY A 389 -14.84 -17.14 26.30
CA GLY A 389 -14.28 -17.98 27.37
C GLY A 389 -12.97 -18.65 26.95
N ALA A 390 -12.97 -19.29 25.78
CA ALA A 390 -11.79 -19.96 25.22
C ALA A 390 -10.62 -18.97 25.02
N SER A 391 -10.87 -17.82 24.40
CA SER A 391 -9.84 -16.81 24.16
C SER A 391 -9.25 -16.27 25.46
N ASN A 392 -10.08 -16.03 26.49
CA ASN A 392 -9.63 -15.57 27.79
C ASN A 392 -8.78 -16.61 28.52
N ALA A 393 -9.15 -17.89 28.47
CA ALA A 393 -8.38 -18.97 29.06
C ALA A 393 -6.99 -19.10 28.40
N GLY A 394 -6.92 -18.99 27.08
CA GLY A 394 -5.65 -18.97 26.35
C GLY A 394 -4.80 -17.73 26.68
N GLY A 395 -5.43 -16.56 26.80
CA GLY A 395 -4.74 -15.33 27.20
C GLY A 395 -4.19 -15.36 28.64
N GLU A 396 -4.80 -16.12 29.54
CA GLU A 396 -4.25 -16.35 30.89
C GLU A 396 -3.03 -17.27 30.86
N ALA A 397 -3.04 -18.28 29.97
CA ALA A 397 -1.93 -19.21 29.76
C ALA A 397 -0.73 -18.60 29.01
N ALA A 398 -0.88 -17.41 28.40
CA ALA A 398 0.14 -16.75 27.61
C ALA A 398 1.38 -16.36 28.45
N ARG A 399 2.57 -16.77 27.99
CA ARG A 399 3.87 -16.43 28.61
C ARG A 399 4.63 -15.30 27.89
N GLY A 400 4.20 -14.93 26.68
CA GLY A 400 4.88 -13.93 25.87
C GLY A 400 4.76 -12.50 26.39
N GLU A 401 5.53 -11.59 25.80
CA GLU A 401 5.37 -10.16 26.03
C GLU A 401 4.09 -9.63 25.37
N TYR A 402 3.72 -10.23 24.24
CA TYR A 402 2.51 -9.96 23.47
C TYR A 402 1.66 -11.21 23.34
N VAL A 403 0.34 -11.03 23.25
CA VAL A 403 -0.62 -12.10 22.96
C VAL A 403 -1.34 -11.78 21.66
N VAL A 404 -1.49 -12.80 20.81
CA VAL A 404 -2.27 -12.75 19.58
C VAL A 404 -3.50 -13.63 19.74
N MET A 405 -4.68 -13.07 19.47
CA MET A 405 -5.90 -13.85 19.27
C MET A 405 -6.00 -14.15 17.77
N LEU A 406 -5.98 -15.43 17.40
CA LEU A 406 -6.04 -15.89 16.02
C LEU A 406 -7.16 -16.91 15.87
N ASN A 407 -8.09 -16.68 14.94
CA ASN A 407 -9.13 -17.67 14.66
C ASN A 407 -8.55 -18.96 14.05
N ASN A 408 -9.23 -20.09 14.26
CA ASN A 408 -8.80 -21.37 13.71
C ASN A 408 -9.05 -21.52 12.20
N ASP A 409 -9.85 -20.63 11.59
CA ASP A 409 -10.20 -20.59 10.17
C ASP A 409 -9.41 -19.51 9.39
N THR A 410 -8.12 -19.36 9.73
CA THR A 410 -7.19 -18.43 9.08
C THR A 410 -5.98 -19.11 8.46
N GLU A 411 -5.42 -18.49 7.42
CA GLU A 411 -4.10 -18.80 6.86
C GLU A 411 -3.21 -17.55 6.95
N VAL A 412 -2.05 -17.68 7.59
CA VAL A 412 -1.08 -16.60 7.78
C VAL A 412 0.06 -16.65 6.76
N MET A 413 0.76 -15.52 6.59
CA MET A 413 1.89 -15.37 5.66
C MET A 413 3.21 -15.20 6.40
N SER A 414 4.34 -15.59 5.78
CA SER A 414 5.67 -15.40 6.36
C SER A 414 5.93 -13.94 6.74
N GLY A 415 6.38 -13.72 7.97
CA GLY A 415 6.64 -12.41 8.57
C GLY A 415 5.45 -11.76 9.28
N TRP A 416 4.25 -12.35 9.26
CA TRP A 416 3.04 -11.72 9.81
C TRP A 416 3.15 -11.25 11.27
N LEU A 417 3.82 -12.01 12.15
CA LEU A 417 4.05 -11.59 13.55
C LEU A 417 4.92 -10.35 13.63
N ASP A 418 5.99 -10.29 12.84
CA ASP A 418 6.89 -9.14 12.82
C ASP A 418 6.14 -7.88 12.34
N GLU A 419 5.21 -8.06 11.39
CA GLU A 419 4.38 -6.98 10.86
C GLU A 419 3.31 -6.50 11.85
N LEU A 420 2.83 -7.36 12.76
CA LEU A 420 1.95 -6.98 13.88
C LEU A 420 2.70 -6.30 15.02
N LEU A 421 3.98 -6.62 15.20
CA LEU A 421 4.86 -6.00 16.20
C LEU A 421 5.34 -4.61 15.79
N ASP A 422 5.62 -4.39 14.50
CA ASP A 422 6.16 -3.12 13.96
C ASP A 422 5.43 -1.86 14.46
N PRO A 423 4.08 -1.79 14.51
CA PRO A 423 3.41 -0.59 15.00
C PRO A 423 3.67 -0.27 16.48
N PHE A 424 3.93 -1.26 17.34
CA PHE A 424 4.25 -1.04 18.76
C PHE A 424 5.61 -0.36 18.95
N GLU A 425 6.56 -0.69 18.08
CA GLU A 425 7.90 -0.07 18.07
C GLU A 425 7.84 1.30 17.40
N ARG A 426 7.09 1.39 16.29
CA ARG A 426 7.06 2.57 15.42
C ARG A 426 6.24 3.73 15.98
N PHE A 427 5.22 3.49 16.80
CA PHE A 427 4.29 4.54 17.22
C PHE A 427 4.10 4.63 18.73
N ASP A 428 3.88 5.85 19.22
CA ASP A 428 3.55 6.09 20.62
C ASP A 428 2.18 5.53 21.01
N ASN A 429 2.14 4.94 22.20
CA ASN A 429 0.93 4.53 22.92
C ASN A 429 0.04 3.56 22.12
N VAL A 430 0.62 2.62 21.38
CA VAL A 430 -0.15 1.54 20.74
C VAL A 430 -0.50 0.48 21.78
N GLY A 431 -1.78 0.16 21.91
CA GLY A 431 -2.28 -0.88 22.81
C GLY A 431 -2.81 -2.11 22.09
N MET A 432 -3.10 -1.99 20.79
CA MET A 432 -3.66 -3.08 20.00
C MET A 432 -3.33 -2.91 18.52
N THR A 433 -2.88 -3.97 17.86
CA THR A 433 -2.65 -4.00 16.40
C THR A 433 -3.47 -5.11 15.74
N GLY A 434 -3.77 -4.97 14.45
CA GLY A 434 -4.54 -5.98 13.73
C GLY A 434 -4.25 -6.01 12.24
N ALA A 435 -4.54 -7.18 11.67
CA ALA A 435 -4.20 -7.54 10.30
C ALA A 435 -5.16 -6.96 9.26
N LYS A 436 -4.71 -6.99 8.01
CA LYS A 436 -5.56 -6.91 6.82
C LYS A 436 -6.13 -8.28 6.52
N LEU A 437 -7.45 -8.36 6.52
CA LEU A 437 -8.15 -9.61 6.27
C LEU A 437 -8.57 -9.70 4.81
N ILE A 438 -8.30 -10.84 4.20
CA ILE A 438 -8.58 -11.13 2.79
C ILE A 438 -9.44 -12.39 2.72
N TYR A 439 -10.45 -12.40 1.85
CA TYR A 439 -11.24 -13.60 1.60
C TYR A 439 -10.45 -14.64 0.77
N PRO A 440 -10.86 -15.91 0.75
CA PRO A 440 -10.27 -16.91 -0.16
C PRO A 440 -10.45 -16.58 -1.65
N SER A 441 -11.46 -15.76 -2.01
CA SER A 441 -11.61 -15.16 -3.35
C SER A 441 -10.56 -14.11 -3.65
N GLY A 442 -9.77 -13.72 -2.65
CA GLY A 442 -8.77 -12.67 -2.65
C GLY A 442 -9.34 -11.24 -2.71
N ASP A 443 -10.64 -11.08 -2.50
CA ASP A 443 -11.24 -9.77 -2.24
C ASP A 443 -10.90 -9.30 -0.82
N LEU A 444 -10.89 -7.99 -0.60
CA LEU A 444 -10.68 -7.41 0.73
C LEU A 444 -11.86 -7.74 1.64
N GLN A 445 -11.59 -8.32 2.81
CA GLN A 445 -12.60 -8.54 3.84
C GLN A 445 -12.66 -7.34 4.78
N GLU A 446 -11.51 -6.90 5.28
CA GLU A 446 -11.42 -5.83 6.26
C GLU A 446 -10.03 -5.17 6.22
N ALA A 447 -10.03 -3.84 6.15
CA ALA A 447 -8.86 -3.01 6.42
C ALA A 447 -9.05 -2.23 7.75
N GLY A 448 -9.28 -2.95 8.84
CA GLY A 448 -9.74 -2.39 10.11
C GLY A 448 -11.19 -1.90 10.11
N GLY A 449 -11.65 -1.46 11.28
CA GLY A 449 -13.05 -1.15 11.56
C GLY A 449 -13.34 0.31 11.93
N LEU A 450 -14.49 0.79 11.47
CA LEU A 450 -15.08 2.08 11.78
C LEU A 450 -16.36 1.88 12.61
N VAL A 451 -16.61 2.70 13.62
CA VAL A 451 -17.93 2.77 14.29
C VAL A 451 -18.58 4.10 13.94
N TRP A 452 -19.79 4.05 13.39
CA TRP A 452 -20.56 5.24 13.02
C TRP A 452 -21.13 5.99 14.23
N GLY A 453 -21.62 7.21 14.03
CA GLY A 453 -22.27 8.05 15.05
C GLY A 453 -23.50 7.42 15.71
N ASN A 454 -24.10 6.42 15.05
CA ASN A 454 -25.19 5.60 15.57
C ASN A 454 -24.72 4.30 16.28
N GLY A 455 -23.41 4.15 16.46
CA GLY A 455 -22.75 3.01 17.09
C GLY A 455 -22.70 1.73 16.25
N GLN A 456 -23.06 1.78 14.96
CA GLN A 456 -22.95 0.63 14.07
C GLN A 456 -21.48 0.42 13.64
N PRO A 457 -20.91 -0.78 13.84
CA PRO A 457 -19.60 -1.12 13.29
C PRO A 457 -19.68 -1.32 11.77
N TRP A 458 -18.59 -1.02 11.09
CA TRP A 458 -18.43 -1.12 9.65
C TRP A 458 -17.01 -1.54 9.29
N ASN A 459 -16.86 -2.64 8.54
CA ASN A 459 -15.57 -3.13 8.08
C ASN A 459 -15.13 -2.30 6.86
N ILE A 460 -14.00 -1.63 6.98
CA ILE A 460 -13.49 -0.74 5.94
C ILE A 460 -13.05 -1.57 4.73
N GLY A 461 -13.57 -1.22 3.55
CA GLY A 461 -13.14 -1.82 2.28
C GLY A 461 -13.70 -3.21 1.96
N ARG A 462 -14.71 -3.68 2.71
CA ARG A 462 -15.34 -5.00 2.49
C ARG A 462 -15.77 -5.19 1.03
N ASN A 463 -15.37 -6.33 0.44
CA ASN A 463 -15.56 -6.72 -0.96
C ASN A 463 -14.85 -5.79 -1.98
N GLY A 464 -13.91 -4.96 -1.51
CA GLY A 464 -13.11 -4.08 -2.34
C GLY A 464 -11.82 -4.75 -2.83
N ASN A 465 -11.04 -4.00 -3.61
CA ASN A 465 -9.72 -4.44 -4.05
C ASN A 465 -8.69 -4.24 -2.93
N PRO A 466 -8.02 -5.31 -2.46
CA PRO A 466 -7.03 -5.19 -1.39
C PRO A 466 -5.78 -4.39 -1.79
N ALA A 467 -5.49 -4.17 -3.07
CA ALA A 467 -4.32 -3.42 -3.54
C ALA A 467 -4.54 -1.90 -3.62
N GLU A 468 -5.75 -1.41 -3.37
CA GLU A 468 -6.08 0.02 -3.50
C GLU A 468 -5.32 0.88 -2.46
N PRO A 469 -4.69 1.99 -2.85
CA PRO A 469 -3.85 2.82 -1.97
C PRO A 469 -4.51 3.22 -0.65
N ARG A 470 -5.82 3.48 -0.67
CA ARG A 470 -6.57 3.92 0.51
C ARG A 470 -6.63 2.88 1.64
N TYR A 471 -6.33 1.61 1.35
CA TYR A 471 -6.29 0.52 2.32
C TYR A 471 -4.87 0.07 2.69
N ASN A 472 -3.85 0.56 1.98
CA ASN A 472 -2.47 0.08 2.06
C ASN A 472 -1.55 1.08 2.77
N TYR A 473 -1.98 1.64 3.90
CA TYR A 473 -1.10 2.34 4.84
C TYR A 473 -1.53 2.06 6.28
N VAL A 474 -0.57 2.16 7.20
CA VAL A 474 -0.81 1.96 8.64
C VAL A 474 -1.65 3.11 9.18
N ARG A 475 -2.70 2.82 9.97
CA ARG A 475 -3.57 3.88 10.51
C ARG A 475 -4.21 3.48 11.83
N GLN A 476 -4.60 4.50 12.60
CA GLN A 476 -5.45 4.32 13.76
C GLN A 476 -6.90 4.10 13.33
N VAL A 477 -7.56 3.08 13.89
CA VAL A 477 -8.95 2.67 13.59
C VAL A 477 -9.78 2.58 14.87
N ASP A 478 -11.11 2.47 14.77
CA ASP A 478 -11.96 2.36 15.98
C ASP A 478 -11.89 0.95 16.59
N TYR A 479 -11.86 -0.07 15.75
CA TYR A 479 -11.73 -1.46 16.17
C TYR A 479 -11.03 -2.31 15.10
N LEU A 480 -10.66 -3.53 15.48
CA LEU A 480 -10.08 -4.56 14.62
C LEU A 480 -10.84 -5.86 14.92
N SER A 481 -11.17 -6.63 13.88
CA SER A 481 -11.86 -7.91 14.04
C SER A 481 -11.04 -8.90 14.86
N GLY A 482 -11.69 -9.64 15.76
CA GLY A 482 -11.08 -10.68 16.58
C GLY A 482 -10.43 -11.84 15.81
N ALA A 483 -10.50 -11.85 14.48
CA ALA A 483 -9.86 -12.86 13.63
C ALA A 483 -8.33 -12.88 13.73
N CYS A 484 -7.69 -11.71 13.90
CA CYS A 484 -6.24 -11.60 14.11
C CYS A 484 -5.89 -10.25 14.75
N VAL A 485 -5.72 -10.24 16.08
CA VAL A 485 -5.38 -9.03 16.87
C VAL A 485 -4.28 -9.33 17.87
N MET A 486 -3.36 -8.37 18.06
CA MET A 486 -2.24 -8.45 18.98
C MET A 486 -2.33 -7.36 20.06
N LEU A 487 -2.06 -7.72 21.32
CA LEU A 487 -1.98 -6.79 22.45
C LEU A 487 -0.77 -7.12 23.34
N PRO A 488 -0.19 -6.14 24.06
CA PRO A 488 0.75 -6.43 25.15
C PRO A 488 0.05 -7.25 26.24
N VAL A 489 0.69 -8.32 26.72
CA VAL A 489 0.13 -9.17 27.79
C VAL A 489 -0.21 -8.38 29.06
N PRO A 490 0.60 -7.41 29.53
CA PRO A 490 0.21 -6.58 30.68
C PRO A 490 -1.13 -5.86 30.48
N LEU A 491 -1.37 -5.32 29.29
CA LEU A 491 -2.63 -4.63 28.97
C LEU A 491 -3.79 -5.62 28.84
N TRP A 492 -3.57 -6.79 28.23
CA TRP A 492 -4.56 -7.86 28.18
C TRP A 492 -5.04 -8.26 29.59
N LYS A 493 -4.10 -8.47 30.52
CA LYS A 493 -4.37 -8.83 31.92
C LYS A 493 -5.07 -7.70 32.66
N GLU A 494 -4.64 -6.46 32.48
CA GLU A 494 -5.29 -5.28 33.07
C GLU A 494 -6.76 -5.16 32.62
N LEU A 495 -7.02 -5.40 31.33
CA LEU A 495 -8.36 -5.37 30.75
C LEU A 495 -9.20 -6.62 31.06
N LYS A 496 -8.59 -7.66 31.65
CA LYS A 496 -9.21 -8.97 31.89
C LYS A 496 -9.72 -9.63 30.61
N GLY A 497 -8.97 -9.48 29.52
CA GLY A 497 -9.30 -10.03 28.21
C GLY A 497 -10.60 -9.51 27.60
N PHE A 498 -11.29 -10.36 26.85
CA PHE A 498 -12.63 -10.09 26.31
C PHE A 498 -13.68 -10.04 27.42
N ASP A 499 -14.56 -9.05 27.37
CA ASP A 499 -15.56 -8.85 28.42
C ASP A 499 -16.69 -9.90 28.31
N THR A 500 -16.85 -10.71 29.35
CA THR A 500 -17.92 -11.73 29.46
C THR A 500 -19.34 -11.16 29.32
N TYR A 501 -19.52 -9.83 29.42
CA TYR A 501 -20.77 -9.15 29.08
C TYR A 501 -21.27 -9.45 27.65
N TYR A 502 -20.37 -9.80 26.73
CA TYR A 502 -20.64 -10.16 25.34
C TYR A 502 -20.59 -11.67 25.07
N ALA A 503 -20.38 -12.49 26.10
CA ALA A 503 -20.33 -13.94 25.94
C ALA A 503 -21.64 -14.49 25.31
N PRO A 504 -21.55 -15.53 24.46
CA PRO A 504 -20.33 -16.27 24.11
C PRO A 504 -19.49 -15.67 22.96
N ALA A 505 -20.02 -14.72 22.17
CA ALA A 505 -19.34 -14.09 21.01
C ALA A 505 -20.11 -12.88 20.44
N TYR A 506 -19.49 -12.20 19.46
CA TYR A 506 -19.88 -10.93 18.81
C TYR A 506 -19.89 -9.68 19.71
N TYR A 507 -19.27 -8.59 19.21
CA TYR A 507 -19.00 -7.29 19.86
C TYR A 507 -17.90 -7.29 20.92
N GLU A 508 -17.35 -8.43 21.31
CA GLU A 508 -16.21 -8.53 22.24
C GLU A 508 -14.95 -7.83 21.71
N ASP A 509 -14.70 -7.93 20.40
CA ASP A 509 -13.54 -7.34 19.72
C ASP A 509 -13.65 -5.82 19.63
N THR A 510 -14.84 -5.34 19.28
CA THR A 510 -15.18 -3.91 19.18
C THR A 510 -15.15 -3.29 20.58
N ASP A 511 -15.69 -3.98 21.59
CA ASP A 511 -15.61 -3.53 22.99
C ASP A 511 -14.18 -3.53 23.53
N LEU A 512 -13.38 -4.55 23.26
CA LEU A 512 -11.97 -4.60 23.65
C LEU A 512 -11.21 -3.40 23.08
N ALA A 513 -11.38 -3.11 21.78
CA ALA A 513 -10.75 -1.95 21.14
C ALA A 513 -11.17 -0.63 21.80
N PHE A 514 -12.45 -0.47 22.15
CA PHE A 514 -12.94 0.73 22.85
C PHE A 514 -12.39 0.83 24.29
N ARG A 515 -12.23 -0.29 25.01
CA ARG A 515 -11.58 -0.31 26.33
C ARG A 515 -10.11 0.04 26.26
N VAL A 516 -9.38 -0.47 25.26
CA VAL A 516 -7.99 -0.07 24.96
C VAL A 516 -7.90 1.44 24.75
N ARG A 517 -8.78 2.00 23.91
CA ARG A 517 -8.84 3.44 23.64
C ARG A 517 -9.21 4.28 24.87
N ALA A 518 -10.14 3.80 25.70
CA ALA A 518 -10.53 4.47 26.94
C ALA A 518 -9.38 4.57 27.96
N LYS A 519 -8.36 3.71 27.85
CA LYS A 519 -7.11 3.77 28.64
C LYS A 519 -6.07 4.75 28.07
N GLY A 520 -6.37 5.43 26.96
CA GLY A 520 -5.46 6.37 26.30
C GLY A 520 -4.54 5.73 25.26
N PHE A 521 -4.70 4.43 24.97
CA PHE A 521 -3.95 3.73 23.93
C PHE A 521 -4.61 3.86 22.55
N LYS A 522 -3.84 3.58 21.52
CA LYS A 522 -4.26 3.54 20.12
C LYS A 522 -4.47 2.11 19.65
N THR A 523 -5.46 1.93 18.78
CA THR A 523 -5.79 0.72 18.02
C THR A 523 -5.34 0.92 16.58
N VAL A 524 -4.40 0.11 16.09
CA VAL A 524 -3.68 0.36 14.84
C VAL A 524 -3.84 -0.79 13.84
N TYR A 525 -4.36 -0.48 12.67
CA TYR A 525 -4.41 -1.38 11.53
C TYR A 525 -3.08 -1.32 10.76
N THR A 526 -2.52 -2.49 10.41
CA THR A 526 -1.36 -2.60 9.52
C THR A 526 -1.71 -3.40 8.25
N PRO A 527 -1.50 -2.86 7.04
CA PRO A 527 -1.75 -3.57 5.79
C PRO A 527 -0.69 -4.62 5.46
N PHE A 528 0.43 -4.63 6.20
CA PHE A 528 1.59 -5.48 5.91
C PHE A 528 1.48 -6.88 6.54
N CYS A 529 0.61 -7.03 7.54
CA CYS A 529 0.16 -8.33 8.01
C CYS A 529 -1.10 -8.73 7.23
N GLU A 530 -0.95 -9.54 6.18
CA GLU A 530 -2.07 -10.10 5.43
C GLU A 530 -2.45 -11.48 5.99
N VAL A 531 -3.72 -11.66 6.33
CA VAL A 531 -4.28 -12.93 6.81
C VAL A 531 -5.47 -13.29 5.93
N VAL A 532 -5.47 -14.51 5.40
CA VAL A 532 -6.63 -15.04 4.68
C VAL A 532 -7.58 -15.63 5.71
N HIS A 533 -8.84 -15.24 5.68
CA HIS A 533 -9.83 -15.68 6.66
C HIS A 533 -11.06 -16.27 5.96
N TYR A 534 -11.36 -17.54 6.26
CA TYR A 534 -12.36 -18.36 5.56
C TYR A 534 -13.78 -18.18 6.13
N GLU A 535 -14.15 -16.96 6.53
CA GLU A 535 -15.36 -16.59 7.28
C GLU A 535 -16.59 -17.49 7.07
N GLY A 536 -17.17 -17.99 8.16
CA GLY A 536 -18.42 -18.77 8.14
C GLY A 536 -18.22 -20.29 8.11
N VAL A 537 -16.98 -20.76 7.91
CA VAL A 537 -16.61 -22.17 8.09
C VAL A 537 -16.78 -22.60 9.55
N SER A 538 -16.48 -21.75 10.53
CA SER A 538 -16.59 -22.04 11.98
C SER A 538 -18.01 -21.85 12.56
N ASN A 539 -18.77 -20.82 12.15
CA ASN A 539 -20.00 -20.39 12.86
C ASN A 539 -21.31 -20.31 12.02
N GLY A 540 -21.30 -20.72 10.74
CA GLY A 540 -22.50 -20.71 9.88
C GLY A 540 -22.93 -19.32 9.38
N THR A 541 -23.97 -19.26 8.52
CA THR A 541 -24.37 -18.03 7.79
C THR A 541 -25.64 -17.35 8.27
N SER A 542 -26.47 -18.00 9.09
CA SER A 542 -27.78 -17.48 9.49
C SER A 542 -27.77 -16.71 10.83
N THR A 543 -28.34 -15.50 10.84
CA THR A 543 -28.62 -14.70 12.04
C THR A 543 -29.97 -15.02 12.68
N SER A 544 -30.82 -15.80 12.01
CA SER A 544 -32.19 -16.15 12.40
C SER A 544 -32.34 -17.57 12.97
N GLY A 545 -31.23 -18.30 13.15
CA GLY A 545 -31.19 -19.66 13.73
C GLY A 545 -30.60 -19.77 15.14
N SER A 546 -30.34 -21.00 15.59
CA SER A 546 -29.73 -21.35 16.89
C SER A 546 -28.21 -21.10 17.00
N GLY A 547 -27.56 -20.65 15.92
CA GLY A 547 -26.10 -20.45 15.85
C GLY A 547 -25.58 -19.18 16.52
N LEU A 548 -24.25 -19.08 16.66
CA LEU A 548 -23.53 -17.99 17.34
C LEU A 548 -23.83 -16.60 16.74
N LYS A 549 -24.09 -16.48 15.42
CA LYS A 549 -24.38 -15.19 14.75
C LYS A 549 -25.60 -14.44 15.31
N ARG A 550 -26.56 -15.10 15.98
CA ARG A 550 -27.68 -14.42 16.65
C ARG A 550 -27.21 -13.45 17.73
N PHE A 551 -26.06 -13.71 18.35
CA PHE A 551 -25.52 -12.86 19.41
C PHE A 551 -25.11 -11.49 18.89
N GLN A 552 -24.86 -11.31 17.59
CA GLN A 552 -24.69 -10.00 16.98
C GLN A 552 -25.92 -9.09 17.21
N ALA A 553 -27.13 -9.62 17.09
CA ALA A 553 -28.36 -8.85 17.35
C ALA A 553 -28.60 -8.62 18.85
N ILE A 554 -28.30 -9.62 19.69
CA ILE A 554 -28.48 -9.57 21.16
C ILE A 554 -27.50 -8.59 21.81
N ASN A 555 -26.25 -8.60 21.37
CA ASN A 555 -25.16 -7.81 21.95
C ASN A 555 -25.10 -6.39 21.39
N ARG A 556 -25.68 -6.12 20.21
CA ARG A 556 -25.71 -4.78 19.63
C ARG A 556 -26.27 -3.72 20.61
N PRO A 557 -27.47 -3.84 21.20
CA PRO A 557 -27.97 -2.86 22.16
C PRO A 557 -27.09 -2.69 23.40
N LYS A 558 -26.35 -3.73 23.80
CA LYS A 558 -25.42 -3.67 24.93
C LYS A 558 -24.24 -2.75 24.61
N PHE A 559 -23.62 -2.93 23.45
CA PHE A 559 -22.51 -2.09 22.97
C PHE A 559 -22.95 -0.63 22.81
N LEU A 560 -24.11 -0.41 22.17
CA LEU A 560 -24.66 0.94 21.98
C LEU A 560 -24.82 1.68 23.30
N ARG A 561 -25.40 1.03 24.32
CA ARG A 561 -25.56 1.65 25.65
C ARG A 561 -24.23 1.93 26.35
N ARG A 562 -23.27 1.01 26.27
CA ARG A 562 -21.98 1.15 26.98
C ARG A 562 -21.11 2.27 26.41
N TRP A 563 -21.11 2.43 25.09
CA TRP A 563 -20.16 3.30 24.39
C TRP A 563 -20.80 4.51 23.70
N ALA A 564 -22.04 4.84 24.05
CA ALA A 564 -22.77 5.97 23.47
C ALA A 564 -21.94 7.26 23.42
N GLU A 565 -21.30 7.63 24.52
CA GLU A 565 -20.46 8.84 24.59
C GLU A 565 -19.23 8.79 23.68
N ALA A 566 -18.67 7.59 23.46
CA ALA A 566 -17.46 7.40 22.69
C ALA A 566 -17.68 7.48 21.17
N TYR A 567 -18.86 7.09 20.67
CA TYR A 567 -19.15 7.10 19.23
C TYR A 567 -20.12 8.20 18.80
N GLN A 568 -20.90 8.85 19.69
CA GLN A 568 -21.99 9.76 19.29
C GLN A 568 -21.55 10.95 18.40
N HIS A 569 -20.27 11.30 18.41
CA HIS A 569 -19.70 12.38 17.59
C HIS A 569 -18.97 11.87 16.33
N ASN A 570 -18.99 10.56 16.07
CA ASN A 570 -18.49 9.99 14.82
C ASN A 570 -19.45 10.33 13.68
N GLY A 571 -18.98 10.16 12.44
CA GLY A 571 -19.76 10.54 11.26
C GLY A 571 -21.06 9.77 11.05
N VAL A 572 -21.86 10.25 10.12
CA VAL A 572 -23.19 9.75 9.79
C VAL A 572 -23.13 8.87 8.54
N ASN A 573 -23.49 7.60 8.69
CA ASN A 573 -23.53 6.64 7.59
C ASN A 573 -24.50 7.12 6.48
N GLY A 574 -24.04 7.08 5.22
CA GLY A 574 -24.79 7.53 4.05
C GLY A 574 -24.74 9.03 3.77
N HIS A 575 -24.22 9.83 4.71
CA HIS A 575 -23.97 11.27 4.51
C HIS A 575 -22.48 11.56 4.37
N ASP A 576 -21.69 11.07 5.33
CA ASP A 576 -20.25 11.34 5.34
C ASP A 576 -19.49 10.29 4.51
N LYS A 577 -18.37 10.74 3.92
CA LYS A 577 -17.49 9.90 3.10
C LYS A 577 -16.69 8.95 4.01
N PRO A 578 -16.89 7.62 3.95
CA PRO A 578 -16.22 6.69 4.88
C PRO A 578 -14.70 6.77 4.82
N HIS A 579 -14.12 7.02 3.64
CA HIS A 579 -12.66 7.13 3.47
C HIS A 579 -12.04 8.38 4.09
N LEU A 580 -12.83 9.39 4.46
CA LEU A 580 -12.35 10.53 5.26
C LEU A 580 -12.43 10.24 6.76
N LEU A 581 -13.32 9.33 7.16
CA LEU A 581 -13.59 8.96 8.55
C LEU A 581 -12.83 7.72 9.00
N GLN A 582 -12.11 7.04 8.12
CA GLN A 582 -11.34 5.84 8.48
C GLN A 582 -10.05 6.15 9.27
N ASP A 583 -9.60 7.41 9.26
CA ASP A 583 -8.40 7.87 9.97
C ASP A 583 -8.78 8.53 11.31
N ARG A 584 -8.17 8.10 12.42
CA ARG A 584 -8.39 8.69 13.76
C ARG A 584 -7.25 9.62 14.19
N GLY A 585 -7.59 10.58 15.05
CA GLY A 585 -6.64 11.56 15.59
C GLY A 585 -6.18 12.63 14.60
N VAL A 586 -6.79 12.68 13.40
CA VAL A 586 -6.45 13.61 12.33
C VAL A 586 -7.06 14.99 12.59
N ARG A 587 -6.23 16.03 12.54
CA ARG A 587 -6.66 17.43 12.62
C ARG A 587 -6.77 18.09 11.25
N PHE A 588 -5.81 17.81 10.37
CA PHE A 588 -5.75 18.35 9.02
C PHE A 588 -5.44 17.25 8.01
N ARG A 589 -5.84 17.41 6.76
CA ARG A 589 -5.51 16.52 5.64
C ARG A 589 -4.67 17.30 4.64
N ALA A 590 -3.46 16.82 4.37
CA ALA A 590 -2.50 17.46 3.49
C ALA A 590 -2.25 16.59 2.26
N LEU A 591 -2.39 17.17 1.07
CA LEU A 591 -1.90 16.55 -0.17
C LEU A 591 -0.48 17.03 -0.45
N VAL A 592 0.48 16.13 -0.31
CA VAL A 592 1.89 16.38 -0.62
C VAL A 592 2.19 15.97 -2.06
N LEU A 593 2.72 16.92 -2.84
CA LEU A 593 3.02 16.78 -4.26
C LEU A 593 4.53 16.93 -4.46
N ASP A 594 5.18 15.95 -5.09
CA ASP A 594 6.61 15.99 -5.41
C ASP A 594 6.87 15.40 -6.81
N ALA A 595 8.06 15.62 -7.36
CA ALA A 595 8.45 15.23 -8.71
C ALA A 595 8.52 13.70 -8.89
N GLN A 596 8.80 12.95 -7.83
CA GLN A 596 8.98 11.49 -7.87
C GLN A 596 8.77 10.88 -6.49
N THR A 597 8.52 9.56 -6.44
CA THR A 597 8.52 8.81 -5.18
C THR A 597 9.85 8.99 -4.47
N LEU A 598 9.80 9.24 -3.16
CA LEU A 598 10.96 9.64 -2.37
C LEU A 598 11.99 8.49 -2.29
N THR A 599 13.26 8.82 -2.55
CA THR A 599 14.43 7.94 -2.38
C THR A 599 15.45 8.59 -1.42
N PRO A 600 15.19 8.59 -0.10
CA PRO A 600 15.94 9.39 0.89
C PRO A 600 17.43 9.06 1.02
N ASP A 601 17.84 7.88 0.59
CA ASP A 601 19.22 7.39 0.54
C ASP A 601 19.96 7.78 -0.74
N GLN A 602 19.25 8.24 -1.77
CA GLN A 602 19.82 8.58 -3.09
C GLN A 602 20.01 10.08 -3.30
N ASP A 603 19.17 10.92 -2.69
CA ASP A 603 19.24 12.37 -2.84
C ASP A 603 18.72 13.14 -1.62
N ALA A 604 19.30 14.32 -1.41
CA ALA A 604 19.01 15.17 -0.25
C ALA A 604 17.59 15.78 -0.28
N GLY A 605 17.00 15.97 -1.48
CA GLY A 605 15.64 16.49 -1.61
C GLY A 605 14.61 15.48 -1.11
N SER A 606 14.77 14.21 -1.47
CA SER A 606 13.94 13.11 -0.97
C SER A 606 14.08 12.92 0.55
N TYR A 607 15.30 13.09 1.10
CA TYR A 607 15.51 13.06 2.54
C TYR A 607 14.75 14.18 3.26
N ALA A 608 14.87 15.42 2.78
CA ALA A 608 14.20 16.57 3.38
C ALA A 608 12.67 16.45 3.30
N ALA A 609 12.14 16.07 2.13
CA ALA A 609 10.70 15.84 1.94
C ALA A 609 10.16 14.75 2.89
N LEU A 610 10.94 13.70 3.17
CA LEU A 610 10.56 12.69 4.17
C LEU A 610 10.45 13.29 5.58
N GLN A 611 11.41 14.13 5.98
CA GLN A 611 11.36 14.79 7.29
C GLN A 611 10.19 15.77 7.38
N GLU A 612 9.89 16.51 6.32
CA GLU A 612 8.73 17.40 6.24
C GLU A 612 7.42 16.62 6.41
N ILE A 613 7.26 15.48 5.73
CA ILE A 613 6.10 14.59 5.90
C ILE A 613 5.98 14.15 7.37
N ARG A 614 7.09 13.75 8.01
CA ARG A 614 7.09 13.37 9.43
C ARG A 614 6.66 14.53 10.33
N ILE A 615 7.18 15.73 10.08
CA ILE A 615 6.80 16.91 10.84
C ILE A 615 5.30 17.20 10.65
N LEU A 616 4.80 17.21 9.41
CA LEU A 616 3.37 17.39 9.14
C LEU A 616 2.51 16.39 9.92
N GLN A 617 2.87 15.10 9.92
CA GLN A 617 2.16 14.08 10.71
C GLN A 617 2.18 14.38 12.21
N SER A 618 3.34 14.81 12.74
CA SER A 618 3.51 15.24 14.13
C SER A 618 2.83 16.58 14.47
N LEU A 619 2.33 17.29 13.48
CA LEU A 619 1.52 18.50 13.62
C LEU A 619 0.01 18.21 13.46
N GLY A 620 -0.37 16.92 13.49
CA GLY A 620 -1.76 16.49 13.42
C GLY A 620 -2.28 16.23 12.00
N CYS A 621 -1.41 16.24 11.00
CA CYS A 621 -1.82 16.05 9.61
C CYS A 621 -1.91 14.56 9.22
N LYS A 622 -2.96 14.18 8.52
CA LYS A 622 -2.98 12.99 7.67
C LYS A 622 -2.39 13.37 6.32
N VAL A 623 -1.28 12.75 5.97
CA VAL A 623 -0.60 12.99 4.70
C VAL A 623 -1.05 11.96 3.66
N THR A 624 -1.45 12.47 2.50
CA THR A 624 -1.55 11.73 1.24
C THR A 624 -0.45 12.26 0.32
N PHE A 625 0.36 11.36 -0.24
CA PHE A 625 1.50 11.69 -1.08
C PHE A 625 1.24 11.21 -2.50
N VAL A 626 1.44 12.08 -3.49
CA VAL A 626 1.40 11.71 -4.91
C VAL A 626 2.60 12.29 -5.66
N PRO A 627 3.40 11.43 -6.30
CA PRO A 627 4.50 11.89 -7.14
C PRO A 627 4.06 12.13 -8.59
N SER A 628 4.72 13.04 -9.32
CA SER A 628 4.43 13.30 -10.75
C SER A 628 4.54 12.05 -11.62
N ASN A 629 5.45 11.13 -11.27
CA ASN A 629 5.65 9.89 -12.01
C ASN A 629 4.63 8.78 -11.68
N VAL A 630 3.76 8.99 -10.67
CA VAL A 630 2.74 8.04 -10.17
C VAL A 630 3.25 6.59 -10.01
N ALA A 631 4.53 6.43 -9.67
CA ALA A 631 5.22 5.14 -9.69
C ALA A 631 5.20 4.47 -8.31
N PHE A 632 4.89 3.17 -8.29
CA PHE A 632 5.13 2.33 -7.11
C PHE A 632 6.60 1.89 -7.09
N MET A 633 7.39 2.42 -6.16
CA MET A 633 8.84 2.16 -6.07
C MET A 633 9.17 1.19 -4.94
N GLY A 634 8.33 0.16 -4.74
CA GLY A 634 8.65 -0.95 -3.84
C GLY A 634 8.80 -0.53 -2.39
N GLY A 635 9.93 -0.95 -1.81
CA GLY A 635 10.30 -0.64 -0.42
C GLY A 635 10.19 0.85 -0.10
N TYR A 636 10.48 1.76 -1.04
CA TYR A 636 10.31 3.21 -0.81
C TYR A 636 8.85 3.61 -0.60
N THR A 637 7.94 3.12 -1.46
CA THR A 637 6.50 3.37 -1.31
C THR A 637 5.96 2.72 -0.03
N GLU A 638 6.36 1.48 0.23
CA GLU A 638 5.93 0.73 1.41
C GLU A 638 6.39 1.38 2.72
N GLN A 639 7.57 1.99 2.76
CA GLN A 639 8.06 2.65 3.97
C GLN A 639 7.26 3.91 4.30
N LEU A 640 6.87 4.69 3.30
CA LEU A 640 5.92 5.79 3.49
C LEU A 640 4.57 5.27 4.01
N GLN A 641 4.08 4.16 3.44
CA GLN A 641 2.85 3.49 3.89
C GLN A 641 2.95 2.97 5.34
N ARG A 642 4.11 2.45 5.76
CA ARG A 642 4.40 2.05 7.15
C ARG A 642 4.39 3.22 8.12
N MET A 643 4.85 4.38 7.67
CA MET A 643 4.75 5.63 8.44
C MET A 643 3.30 6.16 8.55
N GLY A 644 2.37 5.55 7.83
CA GLY A 644 0.95 5.94 7.80
C GLY A 644 0.62 6.99 6.74
N VAL A 645 1.48 7.17 5.74
CA VAL A 645 1.23 8.03 4.57
C VAL A 645 0.43 7.26 3.54
N GLU A 646 -0.65 7.86 3.01
CA GLU A 646 -1.35 7.27 1.86
C GLU A 646 -0.56 7.62 0.59
N THR A 647 0.07 6.66 -0.07
CA THR A 647 0.83 6.91 -1.29
C THR A 647 0.01 6.56 -2.53
N LEU A 648 -0.20 7.51 -3.43
CA LEU A 648 -0.96 7.30 -4.65
C LEU A 648 -0.04 6.91 -5.82
N TYR A 649 -0.45 5.88 -6.56
CA TYR A 649 0.29 5.32 -7.69
C TYR A 649 -0.66 4.70 -8.72
N ALA A 650 -0.19 4.56 -9.94
CA ALA A 650 -0.95 3.92 -11.02
C ALA A 650 -1.13 2.41 -10.75
N PRO A 651 -2.27 1.80 -11.12
CA PRO A 651 -3.35 2.31 -11.97
C PRO A 651 -4.42 3.14 -11.24
N PHE A 652 -4.35 3.28 -9.92
CA PHE A 652 -5.41 3.94 -9.15
C PHE A 652 -5.45 5.47 -9.35
N CYS A 653 -4.34 6.04 -9.84
CA CYS A 653 -4.26 7.40 -10.35
C CYS A 653 -3.23 7.50 -11.49
N TYR A 654 -3.42 8.41 -12.43
CA TYR A 654 -2.55 8.58 -13.60
C TYR A 654 -1.78 9.89 -13.61
N SER A 655 -2.21 10.88 -12.84
CA SER A 655 -1.52 12.16 -12.74
C SER A 655 -1.90 12.91 -11.47
N MET A 656 -1.05 13.83 -11.05
CA MET A 656 -1.39 14.78 -9.99
C MET A 656 -2.63 15.60 -10.33
N ALA A 657 -2.80 16.00 -11.60
CA ALA A 657 -3.97 16.76 -12.06
C ALA A 657 -5.28 16.00 -11.83
N GLU A 658 -5.31 14.70 -12.15
CA GLU A 658 -6.46 13.83 -11.90
C GLU A 658 -6.76 13.71 -10.39
N VAL A 659 -5.72 13.55 -9.56
CA VAL A 659 -5.89 13.49 -8.10
C VAL A 659 -6.48 14.79 -7.57
N ILE A 660 -5.97 15.94 -8.04
CA ILE A 660 -6.50 17.26 -7.66
C ILE A 660 -7.96 17.36 -8.09
N GLU A 661 -8.30 17.00 -9.33
CA GLU A 661 -9.69 17.06 -9.83
C GLU A 661 -10.67 16.18 -9.04
N LYS A 662 -10.28 14.94 -8.72
CA LYS A 662 -11.17 13.96 -8.09
C LYS A 662 -11.22 14.07 -6.57
N ARG A 663 -10.07 14.40 -5.95
CA ARG A 663 -9.87 14.31 -4.50
C ARG A 663 -9.44 15.62 -3.86
N GLY A 664 -9.22 16.71 -4.62
CA GLY A 664 -8.74 17.98 -4.06
C GLY A 664 -9.60 18.53 -2.92
N SER A 665 -10.92 18.31 -2.96
CA SER A 665 -11.86 18.67 -1.87
C SER A 665 -11.66 17.91 -0.55
N GLU A 666 -10.82 16.87 -0.52
CA GLU A 666 -10.53 16.08 0.68
C GLU A 666 -9.45 16.70 1.57
N PHE A 667 -8.76 17.74 1.08
CA PHE A 667 -7.57 18.29 1.71
C PHE A 667 -7.82 19.71 2.21
N ASP A 668 -7.33 19.98 3.43
CA ASP A 668 -7.35 21.32 4.02
C ASP A 668 -6.29 22.21 3.36
N PHE A 669 -5.18 21.63 2.91
CA PHE A 669 -4.13 22.32 2.19
C PHE A 669 -3.31 21.40 1.26
N PHE A 670 -2.67 22.03 0.28
CA PHE A 670 -1.74 21.44 -0.66
C PHE A 670 -0.32 21.83 -0.26
N TYR A 671 0.56 20.85 -0.11
CA TYR A 671 1.97 21.06 0.16
C TYR A 671 2.78 20.61 -1.06
N ILE A 672 3.36 21.56 -1.78
CA ILE A 672 4.06 21.29 -3.03
C ILE A 672 5.56 21.42 -2.79
N ALA A 673 6.29 20.35 -3.08
CA ALA A 673 7.74 20.34 -3.07
C ALA A 673 8.27 20.69 -4.47
N ARG A 674 9.19 21.66 -4.53
CA ARG A 674 9.91 22.14 -5.72
C ARG A 674 9.07 23.01 -6.66
N TYR A 675 9.66 24.09 -7.16
CA TYR A 675 8.97 25.03 -8.06
C TYR A 675 8.46 24.37 -9.35
N GLY A 676 9.22 23.43 -9.93
CA GLY A 676 8.85 22.76 -11.19
C GLY A 676 7.62 21.85 -11.07
N VAL A 677 7.30 21.37 -9.86
CA VAL A 677 6.04 20.66 -9.59
C VAL A 677 4.92 21.68 -9.45
N ALA A 678 5.15 22.76 -8.71
CA ALA A 678 4.17 23.83 -8.53
C ALA A 678 3.74 24.47 -9.84
N GLU A 679 4.66 24.67 -10.79
CA GLU A 679 4.36 25.18 -12.14
C GLU A 679 3.32 24.31 -12.87
N GLN A 680 3.31 23.00 -12.64
CA GLN A 680 2.37 22.07 -13.29
C GLN A 680 0.97 22.08 -12.68
N VAL A 681 0.83 22.43 -11.39
CA VAL A 681 -0.40 22.17 -10.63
C VAL A 681 -1.05 23.41 -10.02
N VAL A 682 -0.30 24.49 -9.76
CA VAL A 682 -0.80 25.64 -8.97
C VAL A 682 -2.01 26.31 -9.63
N ASP A 683 -2.00 26.50 -10.95
CA ASP A 683 -3.10 27.12 -11.68
C ASP A 683 -4.35 26.24 -11.68
N LYS A 684 -4.16 24.92 -11.71
CA LYS A 684 -5.25 23.95 -11.64
C LYS A 684 -5.89 23.96 -10.26
N ILE A 685 -5.09 23.94 -9.19
CA ILE A 685 -5.58 24.00 -7.81
C ILE A 685 -6.34 25.31 -7.59
N ARG A 686 -5.78 26.45 -7.98
CA ARG A 686 -6.45 27.76 -7.84
C ARG A 686 -7.76 27.86 -8.62
N SER A 687 -7.82 27.23 -9.80
CA SER A 687 -9.02 27.21 -10.62
C SER A 687 -10.15 26.36 -10.00
N LEU A 688 -9.81 25.18 -9.45
CA LEU A 688 -10.79 24.25 -8.88
C LEU A 688 -11.15 24.56 -7.43
N TYR A 689 -10.18 25.03 -6.64
CA TYR A 689 -10.28 25.26 -5.21
C TYR A 689 -9.65 26.63 -4.85
N PRO A 690 -10.31 27.75 -5.19
CA PRO A 690 -9.77 29.09 -4.97
C PRO A 690 -9.34 29.38 -3.53
N GLU A 691 -10.10 28.85 -2.57
CA GLU A 691 -9.90 29.06 -1.12
C GLU A 691 -8.91 28.08 -0.47
N ALA A 692 -8.49 27.02 -1.17
CA ALA A 692 -7.60 26.02 -0.60
C ALA A 692 -6.21 26.61 -0.33
N LYS A 693 -5.62 26.28 0.81
CA LYS A 693 -4.27 26.76 1.12
C LYS A 693 -3.23 26.03 0.29
N ILE A 694 -2.33 26.77 -0.36
CA ILE A 694 -1.21 26.24 -1.12
C ILE A 694 0.08 26.68 -0.45
N ILE A 695 0.87 25.69 -0.03
CA ILE A 695 2.20 25.89 0.54
C ILE A 695 3.21 25.36 -0.48
N LEU A 696 4.22 26.15 -0.81
CA LEU A 696 5.31 25.75 -1.68
C LEU A 696 6.61 25.71 -0.88
N ASN A 697 7.19 24.53 -0.74
CA ASN A 697 8.61 24.42 -0.40
C ASN A 697 9.42 24.57 -1.68
N ILE A 698 10.20 25.66 -1.75
CA ILE A 698 10.97 26.01 -2.94
C ILE A 698 12.19 25.08 -3.10
N HIS A 699 12.69 24.52 -1.99
CA HIS A 699 13.99 23.85 -1.85
C HIS A 699 15.19 24.76 -2.10
N ASP A 700 15.32 25.26 -3.33
CA ASP A 700 16.35 26.19 -3.75
C ASP A 700 15.84 27.09 -4.88
N LEU A 701 16.22 28.38 -4.85
CA LEU A 701 15.89 29.30 -5.93
C LEU A 701 16.69 28.95 -7.19
N HIS A 702 16.01 28.36 -8.17
CA HIS A 702 16.65 27.89 -9.39
C HIS A 702 17.27 29.04 -10.17
N PHE A 703 16.58 30.17 -10.27
CA PHE A 703 17.14 31.33 -10.95
C PHE A 703 18.39 31.87 -10.25
N LEU A 704 18.47 31.79 -8.92
CA LEU A 704 19.62 32.29 -8.16
C LEU A 704 20.85 31.39 -8.41
N ARG A 705 20.63 30.07 -8.45
CA ARG A 705 21.66 29.11 -8.85
C ARG A 705 22.15 29.37 -10.28
N GLU A 706 21.24 29.46 -11.24
CA GLU A 706 21.57 29.72 -12.65
C GLU A 706 22.27 31.08 -12.83
N LEU A 707 21.88 32.10 -12.06
CA LEU A 707 22.50 33.42 -12.09
C LEU A 707 23.95 33.37 -11.57
N ARG A 708 24.18 32.69 -10.45
CA ARG A 708 25.53 32.50 -9.88
C ARG A 708 26.43 31.71 -10.85
N GLU A 709 25.89 30.67 -11.49
CA GLU A 709 26.59 29.92 -12.53
C GLU A 709 26.91 30.77 -13.76
N ALA A 710 25.97 31.60 -14.23
CA ALA A 710 26.18 32.49 -15.37
C ALA A 710 27.26 33.54 -15.10
N ILE A 711 27.30 34.08 -13.87
CA ILE A 711 28.34 35.04 -13.44
C ILE A 711 29.69 34.33 -13.37
N HIS A 712 29.75 33.13 -12.80
CA HIS A 712 30.98 32.36 -12.68
C HIS A 712 31.56 31.97 -14.04
N ASP A 713 30.73 31.43 -14.94
CA ASP A 713 31.13 31.02 -16.29
C ASP A 713 31.27 32.21 -17.26
N GLN A 714 30.91 33.43 -16.84
CA GLN A 714 30.86 34.65 -17.66
C GLN A 714 30.05 34.47 -18.97
N ASP A 715 28.92 33.75 -18.89
CA ASP A 715 28.13 33.31 -20.03
C ASP A 715 26.81 34.09 -20.16
N GLY A 716 26.71 34.93 -21.20
CA GLY A 716 25.53 35.75 -21.47
C GLY A 716 24.27 34.96 -21.86
N GLN A 717 24.40 33.74 -22.42
CA GLN A 717 23.23 32.91 -22.72
C GLN A 717 22.66 32.30 -21.44
N LYS A 718 23.52 31.86 -20.53
CA LYS A 718 23.09 31.38 -19.20
C LYS A 718 22.43 32.49 -18.39
N MET A 719 22.95 33.71 -18.49
CA MET A 719 22.33 34.90 -17.89
C MET A 719 20.89 35.09 -18.40
N GLY A 720 20.67 35.00 -19.71
CA GLY A 720 19.33 35.09 -20.31
C GLY A 720 18.37 34.00 -19.81
N ARG A 721 18.85 32.76 -19.65
CA ARG A 721 18.06 31.65 -19.08
C ARG A 721 17.71 31.90 -17.61
N ALA A 722 18.68 32.32 -16.79
CA ALA A 722 18.45 32.63 -15.38
C ALA A 722 17.35 33.69 -15.19
N LEU A 723 17.32 34.71 -16.05
CA LEU A 723 16.27 35.73 -16.02
C LEU A 723 14.89 35.17 -16.40
N GLN A 724 14.80 34.26 -17.36
CA GLN A 724 13.53 33.58 -17.70
C GLN A 724 13.04 32.70 -16.55
N THR A 725 13.93 31.90 -15.97
CA THR A 725 13.65 31.08 -14.78
C THR A 725 13.14 31.95 -13.63
N ARG A 726 13.75 33.12 -13.41
CA ARG A 726 13.32 34.08 -12.37
C ARG A 726 11.87 34.50 -12.55
N GLU A 727 11.48 34.91 -13.76
CA GLU A 727 10.10 35.36 -14.01
C GLU A 727 9.10 34.22 -13.81
N SER A 728 9.40 33.01 -14.27
CA SER A 728 8.53 31.84 -14.07
C SER A 728 8.42 31.45 -12.60
N GLU A 729 9.55 31.33 -11.89
CA GLU A 729 9.61 30.91 -10.49
C GLU A 729 8.89 31.91 -9.56
N LEU A 730 9.14 33.22 -9.72
CA LEU A 730 8.45 34.26 -8.96
C LEU A 730 6.95 34.34 -9.29
N LYS A 731 6.55 34.08 -10.54
CA LYS A 731 5.14 34.02 -10.94
C LYS A 731 4.40 32.84 -10.30
N VAL A 732 5.09 31.73 -10.07
CA VAL A 732 4.50 30.59 -9.34
C VAL A 732 4.39 30.94 -7.85
N ILE A 733 5.44 31.52 -7.26
CA ILE A 733 5.45 31.94 -5.84
C ILE A 733 4.33 32.95 -5.55
N SER A 734 4.03 33.88 -6.46
CA SER A 734 2.96 34.87 -6.26
C SER A 734 1.53 34.28 -6.25
N LYS A 735 1.38 32.99 -6.56
CA LYS A 735 0.07 32.30 -6.58
C LYS A 735 -0.16 31.42 -5.35
N VAL A 736 0.82 31.23 -4.48
CA VAL A 736 0.70 30.38 -3.29
C VAL A 736 0.36 31.20 -2.04
N ASP A 737 -0.13 30.56 -0.98
CA ASP A 737 -0.42 31.24 0.29
C ASP A 737 0.83 31.37 1.18
N LEU A 738 1.79 30.45 1.04
CA LEU A 738 3.04 30.44 1.81
C LEU A 738 4.19 29.86 0.99
N ALA A 739 5.30 30.57 0.94
CA ALA A 739 6.55 30.10 0.35
C ALA A 739 7.56 29.75 1.45
N LEU A 740 7.95 28.48 1.51
CA LEU A 740 8.94 27.97 2.44
C LEU A 740 10.32 27.87 1.79
N SER A 741 11.36 28.25 2.52
CA SER A 741 12.77 28.05 2.14
C SER A 741 13.63 27.71 3.35
N TYR A 742 14.63 26.85 3.14
CA TYR A 742 15.64 26.52 4.17
C TYR A 742 16.68 27.63 4.39
N SER A 743 16.65 28.71 3.61
CA SER A 743 17.64 29.78 3.64
C SER A 743 16.99 31.15 3.84
N GLU A 744 17.38 31.84 4.90
CA GLU A 744 16.96 33.23 5.15
C GLU A 744 17.37 34.16 4.00
N VAL A 745 18.50 33.87 3.33
CA VAL A 745 18.95 34.63 2.16
C VAL A 745 17.95 34.49 1.01
N GLU A 746 17.45 33.29 0.75
CA GLU A 746 16.46 33.07 -0.30
C GLU A 746 15.11 33.71 0.06
N GLN A 747 14.70 33.65 1.33
CA GLN A 747 13.50 34.36 1.80
C GLN A 747 13.62 35.87 1.58
N ALA A 748 14.78 36.46 1.88
CA ALA A 748 15.05 37.87 1.62
C ALA A 748 15.01 38.20 0.12
N VAL A 749 15.55 37.34 -0.73
CA VAL A 749 15.51 37.49 -2.20
C VAL A 749 14.07 37.43 -2.72
N ILE A 750 13.24 36.49 -2.26
CA ILE A 750 11.82 36.42 -2.66
C ILE A 750 11.09 37.70 -2.24
N THR A 751 11.32 38.13 -1.01
CA THR A 751 10.70 39.33 -0.44
C THR A 751 11.11 40.59 -1.21
N SER A 752 12.37 40.71 -1.63
CA SER A 752 12.85 41.89 -2.37
C SER A 752 12.26 42.03 -3.78
N HIS A 753 11.75 40.94 -4.35
CA HIS A 753 11.10 40.92 -5.66
C HIS A 753 9.57 40.99 -5.59
N SER A 754 9.00 41.03 -4.37
CA SER A 754 7.56 41.10 -4.14
C SER A 754 7.12 42.56 -3.93
N THR A 755 5.98 42.96 -4.49
CA THR A 755 5.39 44.29 -4.23
C THR A 755 4.52 44.25 -2.97
N ALA A 756 4.53 45.33 -2.16
CA ALA A 756 3.89 45.36 -0.84
C ALA A 756 2.38 45.03 -0.82
N THR A 757 1.68 45.17 -1.95
CA THR A 757 0.24 44.89 -2.07
C THR A 757 -0.10 43.46 -2.49
N ASN A 758 0.88 42.64 -2.90
CA ASN A 758 0.70 41.28 -3.43
C ASN A 758 1.82 40.31 -2.99
N ALA A 759 2.49 40.59 -1.87
CA ALA A 759 3.61 39.78 -1.40
C ALA A 759 3.12 38.46 -0.78
N THR A 760 3.55 37.34 -1.34
CA THR A 760 3.38 36.01 -0.73
C THR A 760 4.18 35.95 0.58
N PRO A 761 3.57 35.57 1.70
CA PRO A 761 4.29 35.32 2.94
C PRO A 761 5.42 34.30 2.74
N THR A 762 6.57 34.57 3.34
CA THR A 762 7.71 33.65 3.37
C THR A 762 7.88 33.07 4.78
N GLY A 763 8.27 31.80 4.85
CA GLY A 763 8.53 31.10 6.10
C GLY A 763 9.77 30.22 6.03
N ALA A 764 10.35 29.92 7.19
CA ALA A 764 11.44 28.97 7.29
C ALA A 764 10.92 27.53 7.07
N CYS A 765 11.57 26.80 6.16
CA CYS A 765 11.43 25.36 6.06
C CYS A 765 12.46 24.70 6.99
N PRO A 766 12.06 23.79 7.90
CA PRO A 766 13.01 23.13 8.78
C PRO A 766 13.85 22.10 8.01
N TRP A 767 15.16 22.09 8.26
CA TRP A 767 16.01 20.96 7.93
C TRP A 767 16.24 20.13 9.18
N VAL A 768 16.03 18.82 9.12
CA VAL A 768 16.15 17.95 10.29
C VAL A 768 17.26 16.94 10.08
N VAL A 769 18.14 16.79 11.06
CA VAL A 769 19.12 15.71 11.16
C VAL A 769 19.12 15.10 12.55
N GLU A 770 19.48 13.83 12.63
CA GLU A 770 19.73 13.17 13.91
C GLU A 770 21.16 13.49 14.35
N THR A 771 21.27 14.04 15.57
CA THR A 771 22.57 14.32 16.17
C THR A 771 23.03 13.10 16.96
N ALA A 772 24.20 12.56 16.61
CA ALA A 772 24.78 11.42 17.31
C ALA A 772 25.15 11.81 18.75
N GLN A 773 24.74 10.98 19.72
CA GLN A 773 25.12 11.17 21.12
C GLN A 773 26.56 10.67 21.36
N ASP A 774 26.84 9.47 20.86
CA ASP A 774 28.17 8.87 20.89
C ASP A 774 28.81 8.98 19.50
N ILE A 775 30.05 9.47 19.47
CA ILE A 775 30.84 9.58 18.24
C ILE A 775 32.22 8.97 18.46
N PRO A 776 32.86 8.43 17.42
CA PRO A 776 34.23 7.93 17.56
C PRO A 776 35.19 9.04 17.99
N PRO A 777 36.16 8.73 18.87
CA PRO A 777 37.14 9.70 19.36
C PRO A 777 38.12 10.11 18.26
N PHE A 778 38.87 11.18 18.52
CA PHE A 778 39.82 11.79 17.56
C PHE A 778 40.84 10.77 17.00
N GLU A 779 41.34 9.86 17.83
CA GLU A 779 42.37 8.88 17.50
C GLU A 779 41.85 7.77 16.57
N ALA A 780 40.54 7.49 16.61
CA ALA A 780 39.89 6.51 15.75
C ALA A 780 39.65 7.01 14.32
N ARG A 781 39.94 8.30 14.07
CA ARG A 781 39.64 8.99 12.81
C ARG A 781 40.92 9.31 12.03
N GLN A 782 40.82 9.33 10.71
CA GLN A 782 41.92 9.72 9.82
C GLN A 782 41.40 10.28 8.48
N GLY A 783 42.15 11.21 7.89
CA GLY A 783 41.92 11.72 6.54
C GLY A 783 40.95 12.89 6.50
N ILE A 784 40.78 13.38 5.28
CA ILE A 784 39.92 14.51 4.93
C ILE A 784 38.82 13.98 4.01
N ALA A 785 37.56 14.12 4.38
CA ALA A 785 36.45 13.60 3.60
C ALA A 785 35.72 14.67 2.80
N PHE A 786 35.34 14.32 1.58
CA PHE A 786 34.32 15.01 0.79
C PHE A 786 33.21 14.04 0.42
N LEU A 787 31.95 14.47 0.58
CA LEU A 787 30.77 13.72 0.15
C LEU A 787 29.97 14.54 -0.86
N GLY A 788 29.61 13.93 -1.99
CA GLY A 788 28.70 14.55 -2.94
C GLY A 788 28.25 13.64 -4.07
N GLY A 789 26.98 13.72 -4.45
CA GLY A 789 26.49 13.10 -5.69
C GLY A 789 27.05 13.83 -6.90
N PHE A 790 27.81 13.14 -7.75
CA PHE A 790 28.48 13.74 -8.91
C PHE A 790 27.59 13.88 -10.14
N GLY A 791 26.29 13.56 -10.01
CA GLY A 791 25.28 14.05 -10.95
C GLY A 791 25.06 15.57 -10.85
N HIS A 792 25.55 16.21 -9.79
CA HIS A 792 25.44 17.66 -9.56
C HIS A 792 26.79 18.34 -9.82
N ARG A 793 26.86 19.18 -10.85
CA ARG A 793 28.10 19.83 -11.34
C ARG A 793 28.91 20.57 -10.25
N PRO A 794 28.30 21.32 -9.30
CA PRO A 794 29.04 21.95 -8.21
C PRO A 794 29.88 21.00 -7.36
N ASN A 795 29.50 19.73 -7.23
CA ASN A 795 30.33 18.75 -6.49
C ASN A 795 31.57 18.32 -7.30
N ILE A 796 31.47 18.29 -8.63
CA ILE A 796 32.60 17.98 -9.51
C ILE A 796 33.63 19.10 -9.43
N GLU A 797 33.17 20.35 -9.59
CA GLU A 797 34.02 21.55 -9.54
C GLU A 797 34.71 21.69 -8.19
N ALA A 798 34.00 21.39 -7.09
CA ALA A 798 34.54 21.41 -5.74
C ALA A 798 35.74 20.47 -5.57
N VAL A 799 35.62 19.22 -6.03
CA VAL A 799 36.72 18.23 -5.97
C VAL A 799 37.88 18.65 -6.88
N GLU A 800 37.59 19.04 -8.12
CA GLU A 800 38.62 19.44 -9.09
C GLU A 800 39.41 20.66 -8.62
N TRP A 801 38.73 21.65 -8.02
CA TRP A 801 39.36 22.83 -7.43
C TRP A 801 40.20 22.47 -6.20
N PHE A 802 39.66 21.67 -5.26
CA PHE A 802 40.37 21.30 -4.05
C PHE A 802 41.66 20.51 -4.35
N VAL A 803 41.58 19.57 -5.29
CA VAL A 803 42.74 18.79 -5.74
C VAL A 803 43.78 19.67 -6.43
N ARG A 804 43.35 20.65 -7.21
CA ARG A 804 44.28 21.51 -7.98
C ARG A 804 44.93 22.60 -7.13
N GLU A 805 44.16 23.25 -6.27
CA GLU A 805 44.59 24.49 -5.59
C GLU A 805 45.00 24.24 -4.12
N VAL A 806 44.38 23.29 -3.42
CA VAL A 806 44.59 23.09 -1.96
C VAL A 806 45.52 21.92 -1.67
N MET A 807 45.34 20.77 -2.33
CA MET A 807 46.16 19.58 -2.07
C MET A 807 47.68 19.80 -2.23
N PRO A 808 48.19 20.58 -3.21
CA PRO A 808 49.63 20.85 -3.30
C PRO A 808 50.17 21.58 -2.07
N LEU A 809 49.44 22.55 -1.54
CA LEU A 809 49.81 23.30 -0.33
C LEU A 809 49.71 22.43 0.92
N LEU A 810 48.69 21.58 0.97
CA LEU A 810 48.49 20.66 2.09
C LEU A 810 49.59 19.59 2.14
N ARG A 811 50.08 19.09 1.01
CA ARG A 811 51.23 18.17 0.97
C ARG A 811 52.48 18.76 1.60
N GLU A 812 52.69 20.06 1.43
CA GLU A 812 53.81 20.79 2.02
C GLU A 812 53.60 21.02 3.53
N ARG A 813 52.39 21.42 3.94
CA ARG A 813 52.06 21.76 5.33
C ARG A 813 51.79 20.57 6.24
N LEU A 814 51.18 19.50 5.71
CA LEU A 814 50.68 18.34 6.44
C LEU A 814 50.79 17.06 5.56
N PRO A 815 52.01 16.51 5.39
CA PRO A 815 52.26 15.38 4.49
C PRO A 815 51.59 14.08 4.98
N GLY A 816 51.15 13.24 4.04
CA GLY A 816 50.65 11.89 4.32
C GLY A 816 49.17 11.80 4.74
N VAL A 817 48.42 12.90 4.71
CA VAL A 817 46.98 12.91 5.01
C VAL A 817 46.16 12.65 3.73
N PRO A 818 45.36 11.57 3.67
CA PRO A 818 44.60 11.24 2.47
C PRO A 818 43.33 12.08 2.35
N PHE A 819 43.03 12.50 1.13
CA PHE A 819 41.75 13.07 0.72
C PHE A 819 40.83 11.98 0.18
N LEU A 820 39.75 11.72 0.90
CA LEU A 820 38.79 10.65 0.67
C LEU A 820 37.53 11.19 -0.02
N ILE A 821 37.29 10.75 -1.26
CA ILE A 821 36.20 11.24 -2.10
C ILE A 821 35.08 10.20 -2.16
N TYR A 822 33.93 10.57 -1.60
CA TYR A 822 32.73 9.73 -1.52
C TYR A 822 31.60 10.29 -2.39
N GLY A 823 30.86 9.40 -3.06
CA GLY A 823 29.71 9.78 -3.87
C GLY A 823 29.39 8.84 -5.02
N SER A 824 28.15 8.92 -5.51
CA SER A 824 27.69 8.20 -6.70
C SER A 824 27.97 8.97 -7.98
N LYS A 825 28.09 8.24 -9.11
CA LYS A 825 28.22 8.79 -10.47
C LYS A 825 29.46 9.68 -10.70
N ALA A 826 30.58 9.38 -10.02
CA ALA A 826 31.83 10.10 -10.22
C ALA A 826 32.27 10.04 -11.71
N PRO A 827 32.71 11.15 -12.33
CA PRO A 827 33.17 11.15 -13.71
C PRO A 827 34.38 10.23 -13.89
N GLU A 828 34.47 9.52 -15.02
CA GLU A 828 35.62 8.65 -15.32
C GLU A 828 36.97 9.38 -15.25
N ARG A 829 36.99 10.70 -15.53
CA ARG A 829 38.19 11.54 -15.39
C ARG A 829 38.72 11.65 -13.96
N PHE A 830 37.92 11.36 -12.94
CA PHE A 830 38.37 11.35 -11.54
C PHE A 830 39.38 10.23 -11.29
N LYS A 831 39.32 9.12 -12.02
CA LYS A 831 40.34 8.05 -11.93
C LYS A 831 41.75 8.56 -12.23
N LYS A 832 41.88 9.66 -12.98
CA LYS A 832 43.18 10.30 -13.25
C LYS A 832 43.68 11.17 -12.10
N LEU A 833 42.81 11.52 -11.14
CA LEU A 833 43.15 12.27 -9.93
C LEU A 833 43.63 11.33 -8.82
N GLU A 834 43.38 10.03 -8.94
CA GLU A 834 43.72 9.04 -7.92
C GLU A 834 45.24 8.89 -7.79
N GLY A 835 45.72 8.87 -6.55
CA GLY A 835 47.14 8.83 -6.21
C GLY A 835 47.33 8.32 -4.77
N GLU A 836 48.53 8.48 -4.21
CA GLU A 836 48.79 8.03 -2.83
C GLU A 836 47.94 8.77 -1.78
N ASP A 837 47.62 10.03 -2.02
CA ASP A 837 46.91 10.92 -1.09
C ASP A 837 45.54 11.40 -1.59
N ILE A 838 45.08 10.92 -2.75
CA ILE A 838 43.74 11.19 -3.28
C ILE A 838 43.09 9.83 -3.57
N ILE A 839 42.08 9.49 -2.78
CA ILE A 839 41.47 8.15 -2.77
C ILE A 839 40.00 8.24 -3.13
N LEU A 840 39.60 7.58 -4.22
CA LEU A 840 38.20 7.49 -4.62
C LEU A 840 37.54 6.31 -3.89
N LYS A 841 36.69 6.62 -2.91
CA LYS A 841 35.93 5.60 -2.16
C LYS A 841 34.64 5.19 -2.87
N GLY A 842 34.07 6.08 -3.67
CA GLY A 842 32.84 5.82 -4.42
C GLY A 842 31.58 5.90 -3.55
N PHE A 843 30.53 5.18 -3.93
CA PHE A 843 29.26 5.19 -3.23
C PHE A 843 29.34 4.48 -1.88
N VAL A 844 28.81 5.13 -0.84
CA VAL A 844 28.64 4.56 0.51
C VAL A 844 27.18 4.28 0.78
N LYS A 845 26.90 3.26 1.59
CA LYS A 845 25.52 2.87 1.93
C LYS A 845 24.96 3.73 3.05
N THR A 846 25.81 4.13 3.98
CA THR A 846 25.46 5.01 5.08
C THR A 846 26.42 6.20 5.11
N THR A 847 25.92 7.35 5.56
CA THR A 847 26.76 8.54 5.73
C THR A 847 27.75 8.41 6.88
N ASP A 848 27.47 7.51 7.84
CA ASP A 848 28.32 7.25 9.00
C ASP A 848 29.68 6.69 8.56
N GLU A 849 29.72 5.84 7.52
CA GLU A 849 30.97 5.37 6.90
C GLU A 849 31.91 6.52 6.47
N VAL A 850 31.37 7.71 6.26
CA VAL A 850 32.11 8.92 5.90
C VAL A 850 32.41 9.77 7.14
N TYR A 851 31.37 10.13 7.90
CA TYR A 851 31.49 11.14 8.94
C TYR A 851 32.15 10.64 10.22
N ASP A 852 32.08 9.33 10.49
CA ASP A 852 32.66 8.73 11.69
C ASP A 852 34.13 8.34 11.51
N THR A 853 34.61 8.29 10.26
CA THR A 853 35.95 7.83 9.93
C THR A 853 36.93 8.96 9.67
N ALA A 854 36.47 10.10 9.15
CA ALA A 854 37.33 11.24 8.83
C ALA A 854 37.57 12.18 10.03
N ARG A 855 38.74 12.84 10.05
CA ARG A 855 39.04 13.90 11.03
C ARG A 855 38.48 15.25 10.60
N VAL A 856 38.54 15.55 9.31
CA VAL A 856 38.10 16.83 8.75
C VAL A 856 37.14 16.56 7.61
N PHE A 857 36.00 17.26 7.61
CA PHE A 857 35.13 17.31 6.44
C PHE A 857 35.42 18.57 5.65
N VAL A 858 35.38 18.49 4.32
CA VAL A 858 35.57 19.67 3.44
C VAL A 858 34.36 19.91 2.56
N ALA A 859 33.95 21.17 2.46
CA ALA A 859 32.90 21.62 1.54
C ALA A 859 33.38 22.78 0.63
N PRO A 860 34.26 22.51 -0.35
CA PRO A 860 34.84 23.52 -1.23
C PRO A 860 33.89 23.94 -2.37
N LEU A 861 32.65 24.31 -2.04
CA LEU A 861 31.62 24.64 -3.05
C LEU A 861 31.83 26.07 -3.59
N LEU A 862 32.09 26.19 -4.89
CA LEU A 862 32.31 27.47 -5.56
C LEU A 862 30.99 28.15 -5.98
N THR A 863 30.01 27.35 -6.37
CA THR A 863 28.69 27.75 -6.87
C THR A 863 27.57 27.00 -6.14
N GLY A 864 26.34 27.50 -6.22
CA GLY A 864 25.14 26.88 -5.62
C GLY A 864 24.24 27.86 -4.86
N ALA A 865 23.04 27.39 -4.51
CA ALA A 865 22.04 28.09 -3.69
C ALA A 865 21.48 27.12 -2.62
N GLY A 866 20.59 27.59 -1.75
CA GLY A 866 19.97 26.79 -0.70
C GLY A 866 20.90 26.29 0.42
N LEU A 867 20.35 25.44 1.30
CA LEU A 867 21.04 24.82 2.43
C LEU A 867 21.85 23.58 2.00
N LYS A 868 23.04 23.39 2.58
CA LYS A 868 23.93 22.28 2.22
C LYS A 868 23.78 21.13 3.22
N GLY A 869 22.84 20.23 2.97
CA GLY A 869 22.54 19.09 3.85
C GLY A 869 23.75 18.24 4.25
N LYS A 870 24.76 18.11 3.38
CA LYS A 870 26.02 17.40 3.69
C LYS A 870 26.86 18.04 4.80
N VAL A 871 26.82 19.37 4.89
CA VAL A 871 27.52 20.11 5.96
C VAL A 871 26.80 19.89 7.28
N ILE A 872 25.46 19.98 7.27
CA ILE A 872 24.65 19.75 8.46
C ILE A 872 24.75 18.29 8.94
N GLY A 873 24.79 17.32 8.01
CA GLY A 873 25.04 15.91 8.34
C GLY A 873 26.42 15.67 8.94
N ALA A 874 27.45 16.37 8.44
CA ALA A 874 28.78 16.34 9.03
C ALA A 874 28.76 16.91 10.48
N PHE A 875 28.08 18.03 10.70
CA PHE A 875 27.92 18.60 12.03
C PHE A 875 27.18 17.68 13.00
N SER A 876 26.18 16.94 12.53
CA SER A 876 25.38 16.04 13.38
C SER A 876 26.17 14.84 13.90
N ARG A 877 27.28 14.50 13.23
CA ARG A 877 28.28 13.49 13.67
C ARG A 877 29.52 14.12 14.33
N GLY A 878 29.46 15.43 14.59
CA GLY A 878 30.53 16.16 15.27
C GLY A 878 31.84 16.23 14.52
N ILE A 879 31.86 16.12 13.19
CA ILE A 879 33.11 16.29 12.44
C ILE A 879 33.35 17.79 12.14
N PRO A 880 34.48 18.37 12.58
CA PRO A 880 34.85 19.73 12.22
C PRO A 880 34.97 19.90 10.70
N THR A 881 34.45 21.02 10.18
CA THR A 881 34.36 21.25 8.74
C THR A 881 35.15 22.49 8.31
N VAL A 882 35.88 22.38 7.20
CA VAL A 882 36.46 23.52 6.48
C VAL A 882 35.65 23.76 5.20
N MET A 883 35.21 24.99 4.97
CA MET A 883 34.23 25.26 3.90
C MET A 883 34.36 26.65 3.29
N THR A 884 33.82 26.82 2.08
CA THR A 884 33.68 28.14 1.44
C THR A 884 32.59 28.98 2.12
N PRO A 885 32.62 30.32 1.98
CA PRO A 885 31.50 31.17 2.37
C PRO A 885 30.17 30.74 1.73
N THR A 886 30.20 30.30 0.46
CA THR A 886 29.02 29.78 -0.26
C THR A 886 28.44 28.53 0.41
N ALA A 887 29.28 27.64 0.95
CA ALA A 887 28.84 26.44 1.66
C ALA A 887 28.29 26.74 3.06
N ALA A 888 28.78 27.80 3.71
CA ALA A 888 28.34 28.23 5.04
C ALA A 888 26.95 28.91 5.04
N GLU A 889 26.50 29.45 3.90
CA GLU A 889 25.20 30.11 3.74
C GLU A 889 24.04 29.22 4.26
N GLY A 890 23.25 29.74 5.21
CA GLY A 890 22.09 29.06 5.79
C GLY A 890 22.39 27.99 6.85
N THR A 891 23.67 27.70 7.14
CA THR A 891 24.05 26.61 8.06
C THR A 891 24.09 26.98 9.55
N GLY A 892 23.98 28.27 9.88
CA GLY A 892 24.15 28.77 11.25
C GLY A 892 25.59 28.68 11.80
N ALA A 893 26.54 28.14 11.04
CA ALA A 893 27.93 27.95 11.48
C ALA A 893 28.69 29.28 11.61
N ARG A 894 29.52 29.39 12.65
CA ARG A 894 30.44 30.52 12.86
C ARG A 894 31.88 30.10 12.61
N HIS A 895 32.64 30.97 11.94
CA HIS A 895 34.07 30.77 11.71
C HIS A 895 34.81 30.63 13.05
N GLY A 896 35.60 29.57 13.20
CA GLY A 896 36.39 29.28 14.41
C GLY A 896 35.64 28.53 15.52
N ASP A 897 34.33 28.32 15.38
CA ASP A 897 33.50 27.62 16.38
C ASP A 897 33.05 26.24 15.84
N GLN A 898 32.07 26.20 14.94
CA GLN A 898 31.64 24.94 14.28
C GLN A 898 32.47 24.62 13.04
N ALA A 899 32.99 25.65 12.36
CA ALA A 899 33.65 25.49 11.08
C ALA A 899 34.75 26.52 10.84
N MET A 900 35.69 26.19 9.95
CA MET A 900 36.64 27.15 9.40
C MET A 900 36.14 27.60 8.02
N ILE A 901 35.65 28.84 7.95
CA ILE A 901 35.11 29.43 6.72
C ILE A 901 36.22 30.22 6.02
N CYS A 902 36.66 29.81 4.84
CA CYS A 902 37.76 30.44 4.11
C CYS A 902 37.60 30.37 2.58
N ALA A 903 38.15 31.37 1.88
CA ALA A 903 38.10 31.47 0.43
C ALA A 903 39.44 31.15 -0.24
N GLU A 904 40.56 31.51 0.39
CA GLU A 904 41.89 31.40 -0.22
C GLU A 904 42.54 30.02 0.02
N PRO A 905 43.14 29.37 -1.00
CA PRO A 905 43.72 28.02 -0.87
C PRO A 905 44.74 27.86 0.26
N ALA A 906 45.55 28.90 0.54
CA ALA A 906 46.52 28.86 1.64
C ALA A 906 45.85 28.77 3.02
N GLN A 907 44.70 29.44 3.21
CA GLN A 907 43.93 29.37 4.46
C GLN A 907 43.32 27.98 4.64
N TRP A 908 42.88 27.33 3.55
CA TRP A 908 42.39 25.96 3.61
C TRP A 908 43.43 25.00 4.15
N ALA A 909 44.66 25.04 3.61
CA ALA A 909 45.74 24.16 4.07
C ALA A 909 46.08 24.39 5.55
N GLU A 910 46.17 25.65 5.99
CA GLU A 910 46.49 25.97 7.39
C GLU A 910 45.36 25.55 8.34
N HIS A 911 44.10 25.88 8.03
CA HIS A 911 42.97 25.53 8.89
C HIS A 911 42.72 24.02 8.97
N ILE A 912 42.98 23.27 7.88
CA ILE A 912 42.95 21.81 7.93
C ILE A 912 44.04 21.31 8.88
N ALA A 913 45.27 21.83 8.79
CA ALA A 913 46.37 21.45 9.67
C ALA A 913 46.08 21.77 11.14
N GLU A 914 45.56 22.97 11.44
CA GLU A 914 45.16 23.39 12.79
C GLU A 914 44.18 22.40 13.45
N ILE A 915 43.18 21.92 12.69
CA ILE A 915 42.21 20.93 13.17
C ILE A 915 42.85 19.55 13.32
N TYR A 916 43.76 19.19 12.42
CA TYR A 916 44.36 17.85 12.37
C TYR A 916 45.45 17.62 13.43
N GLU A 917 46.11 18.69 13.86
CA GLU A 917 47.23 18.67 14.81
C GLU A 917 46.79 18.86 16.27
N SER A 918 45.60 19.44 16.51
CA SER A 918 45.10 19.75 17.86
C SER A 918 43.82 18.97 18.19
N GLN A 919 43.97 17.93 19.01
CA GLN A 919 42.84 17.17 19.55
C GLN A 919 41.87 18.03 20.37
N GLU A 920 42.40 18.90 21.25
CA GLU A 920 41.58 19.81 22.07
C GLU A 920 40.69 20.70 21.19
N ARG A 921 41.27 21.28 20.14
CA ARG A 921 40.51 22.12 19.20
C ARG A 921 39.50 21.30 18.43
N TRP A 922 39.87 20.11 17.98
CA TRP A 922 38.97 19.19 17.30
C TRP A 922 37.75 18.85 18.17
N GLU A 923 37.96 18.50 19.45
CA GLU A 923 36.92 18.15 20.40
C GLU A 923 36.01 19.35 20.72
N ALA A 924 36.58 20.55 20.86
CA ALA A 924 35.81 21.77 21.08
C ALA A 924 34.89 22.08 19.89
N MET A 925 35.42 22.04 18.66
CA MET A 925 34.63 22.24 17.44
C MET A 925 33.58 21.13 17.27
N SER A 926 33.96 19.89 17.53
CA SER A 926 33.08 18.72 17.48
C SER A 926 31.86 18.88 18.40
N ALA A 927 32.09 19.32 19.64
CA ALA A 927 31.02 19.60 20.59
C ALA A 927 30.16 20.80 20.14
N ALA A 928 30.75 21.84 19.55
CA ALA A 928 30.01 22.98 19.01
C ALA A 928 29.10 22.58 17.84
N CYS A 929 29.56 21.72 16.93
CA CYS A 929 28.77 21.16 15.84
C CYS A 929 27.54 20.38 16.35
N ARG A 930 27.73 19.52 17.36
CA ARG A 930 26.64 18.74 17.95
C ARG A 930 25.62 19.63 18.67
N ARG A 931 26.07 20.65 19.41
CA ARG A 931 25.16 21.63 20.04
C ARG A 931 24.32 22.37 18.99
N LEU A 932 24.95 22.87 17.93
CA LEU A 932 24.23 23.56 16.85
C LEU A 932 23.15 22.67 16.23
N THR A 933 23.46 21.40 15.97
CA THR A 933 22.50 20.46 15.37
C THR A 933 21.39 20.01 16.32
N GLN A 934 21.68 19.87 17.61
CA GLN A 934 20.66 19.64 18.64
C GLN A 934 19.70 20.83 18.77
N ASP A 935 20.23 22.05 18.74
CA ASP A 935 19.46 23.27 18.99
C ASP A 935 18.63 23.70 17.77
N GLN A 936 19.20 23.63 16.56
CA GLN A 936 18.59 24.23 15.35
C GLN A 936 18.13 23.22 14.30
N TYR A 937 18.59 21.97 14.35
CA TYR A 937 18.32 20.97 13.31
C TYR A 937 17.69 19.69 13.88
N SER A 938 17.22 19.73 15.13
CA SER A 938 16.49 18.61 15.74
C SER A 938 15.06 18.53 15.22
N PHE A 939 14.46 17.34 15.35
CA PHE A 939 13.07 17.13 14.94
C PHE A 939 12.11 18.04 15.69
N ASP A 940 12.28 18.21 17.00
CA ASP A 940 11.40 19.05 17.81
C ASP A 940 11.51 20.53 17.43
N HIS A 941 12.72 21.05 17.21
CA HIS A 941 12.88 22.41 16.68
C HIS A 941 12.22 22.54 15.30
N GLY A 942 12.40 21.55 14.42
CA GLY A 942 11.76 21.54 13.11
C GLY A 942 10.23 21.57 13.17
N ARG A 943 9.63 20.93 14.17
CA ARG A 943 8.18 21.00 14.43
C ARG A 943 7.73 22.40 14.82
N GLU A 944 8.48 23.07 15.69
CA GLU A 944 8.17 24.44 16.10
C GLU A 944 8.23 25.39 14.90
N VAL A 945 9.32 25.32 14.12
CA VAL A 945 9.53 26.16 12.94
C VAL A 945 8.42 25.98 11.91
N LEU A 946 8.08 24.74 11.54
CA LEU A 946 7.01 24.52 10.56
C LEU A 946 5.63 24.90 11.12
N ALA A 947 5.38 24.67 12.41
CA ALA A 947 4.13 25.10 13.04
C ALA A 947 3.98 26.63 13.00
N ASP A 948 5.06 27.38 13.27
CA ASP A 948 5.06 28.84 13.17
C ASP A 948 4.82 29.33 11.75
N ALA A 949 5.43 28.70 10.75
CA ALA A 949 5.17 29.02 9.35
C ALA A 949 3.70 28.77 8.96
N LEU A 950 3.12 27.64 9.37
CA LEU A 950 1.72 27.29 9.11
C LEU A 950 0.73 28.27 9.76
N ARG A 951 1.04 28.79 10.95
CA ARG A 951 0.19 29.77 11.66
C ARG A 951 0.00 31.06 10.87
N GLN A 952 0.99 31.46 10.05
CA GLN A 952 0.90 32.67 9.22
C GLN A 952 -0.27 32.64 8.24
N ILE A 953 -0.69 31.44 7.82
CA ILE A 953 -1.79 31.24 6.86
C ILE A 953 -3.05 30.65 7.48
N GLY A 954 -3.18 30.73 8.81
CA GLY A 954 -4.37 30.30 9.54
C GLY A 954 -4.47 28.80 9.80
N ILE A 955 -3.39 28.05 9.61
CA ILE A 955 -3.32 26.64 9.99
C ILE A 955 -2.69 26.57 11.38
N PHE A 956 -3.46 26.13 12.38
CA PHE A 956 -3.04 26.08 13.78
C PHE A 956 -2.89 24.63 14.26
N PRO A 957 -1.67 24.05 14.17
CA PRO A 957 -1.38 22.72 14.72
C PRO A 957 -1.70 22.61 16.22
N PRO A 958 -2.25 21.47 16.67
CA PRO A 958 -2.47 21.21 18.09
C PRO A 958 -1.14 20.96 18.80
N ALA A 959 -1.01 21.43 20.04
CA ALA A 959 0.18 21.19 20.86
C ALA A 959 0.42 19.69 21.17
N LYS A 960 -0.66 18.91 21.26
CA LYS A 960 -0.63 17.46 21.50
C LYS A 960 -1.47 16.74 20.43
N PRO A 961 -0.88 16.38 19.29
CA PRO A 961 -1.60 15.66 18.24
C PRO A 961 -2.00 14.26 18.73
N GLN A 962 -3.18 13.80 18.30
CA GLN A 962 -3.63 12.42 18.51
C GLN A 962 -3.33 11.53 17.29
N SER A 963 -2.89 12.13 16.18
CA SER A 963 -2.56 11.43 14.93
C SER A 963 -1.46 10.39 15.13
N LEU A 964 -1.43 9.44 14.20
CA LEU A 964 -0.34 8.49 14.07
C LEU A 964 0.85 9.21 13.40
N TRP A 965 2.01 9.20 14.06
CA TRP A 965 3.26 9.68 13.47
C TRP A 965 4.44 8.88 14.06
N PRO A 966 5.41 8.47 13.22
CA PRO A 966 6.41 7.48 13.61
C PRO A 966 7.49 8.06 14.54
N ARG A 967 7.83 7.30 15.58
CA ARG A 967 9.05 7.46 16.37
C ARG A 967 10.29 7.27 15.49
N LEU A 968 11.42 7.78 15.94
CA LEU A 968 12.72 7.30 15.48
C LEU A 968 12.82 5.84 15.94
N LEU A 969 12.78 4.90 15.00
CA LEU A 969 13.18 3.51 15.29
C LEU A 969 14.69 3.50 15.54
N ASP A 970 15.22 2.48 16.20
CA ASP A 970 16.67 2.33 16.38
C ASP A 970 17.35 2.21 15.00
N GLY A 971 17.89 3.34 14.53
CA GLY A 971 18.42 3.55 13.19
C GLY A 971 17.60 4.57 12.39
N SER A 972 18.28 5.41 11.60
CA SER A 972 17.61 6.51 10.89
C SER A 972 16.49 5.99 9.98
N PRO A 973 15.43 6.77 9.67
CA PRO A 973 14.41 6.39 8.69
C PRO A 973 15.01 5.91 7.36
N VAL A 974 16.16 6.47 6.99
CA VAL A 974 16.94 6.10 5.80
C VAL A 974 17.55 4.69 5.96
N GLU A 975 18.04 4.32 7.13
CA GLU A 975 18.54 2.97 7.39
C GLU A 975 17.43 1.92 7.39
N THR A 976 16.26 2.25 7.92
CA THR A 976 15.08 1.38 7.85
C THR A 976 14.63 1.18 6.40
N ILE A 977 14.62 2.25 5.61
CA ILE A 977 14.36 2.19 4.16
C ILE A 977 15.43 1.35 3.45
N ASN A 978 16.72 1.57 3.74
CA ASN A 978 17.83 0.83 3.14
C ASN A 978 17.82 -0.67 3.49
N LYS A 979 17.34 -1.05 4.68
CA LYS A 979 17.13 -2.45 5.06
C LYS A 979 15.96 -3.09 4.31
N ALA A 980 14.94 -2.31 3.97
CA ALA A 980 13.73 -2.82 3.30
C ALA A 980 13.80 -2.82 1.77
N VAL A 981 14.64 -1.95 1.17
CA VAL A 981 14.91 -1.93 -0.28
C VAL A 981 15.82 -3.08 -0.70
N LYS A 982 16.68 -3.56 0.21
CA LYS A 982 17.46 -4.79 0.04
C LYS A 982 16.55 -6.00 0.21
#